data_AF-A0A1H0PU12-F1
#
_entry.id   AF-A0A1H0PU12-F1
#
_cell.length_a   1.000
_cell.length_b   1.000
_cell.length_c   1.000
_cell.angle_alpha   90.00
_cell.angle_beta   90.00
_cell.angle_gamma   90.00
#
_symmetry.space_group_name_H-M   'P 1'
#
loop_
_entity.id
_entity.type
_entity.pdbx_description
1 polymer ?
#
loop_
_entity_poly.entity_id
_entity_poly.type
_entity_poly.pdbx_seq_one_letter_code
_entity_poly.pdbx_strand_id
1 'polypeptide(L)'
;MSTFLYTLGRWSFRHPWRVLTGWLLILVIAGGGVAVFAKGTDNTFSIPGTESQAGLEMLGRTFPQVSGASAEIIVVSADGSSVRDQSYQDAIQKTTGDIGTLDFVEAVTDPYDTRVSGGISDDGRAAIVRIQFAGESTAVPADTKDALRDATTALSTALPSGSQAILGGQLFATEIPGASLTEALGVLIAALVLMVTFRSFLVAGMPLATAILGVALSIGLIFIATGFATVSSTTPLLAVMLGLAVGIDYALFIVSRHQDQTRAGMDPEESTARAVGTAGSAVVFAGITVLIALIGLSFAGIPFLTTMGIAASVAVAIAVCVGLTLTPAFLGFARHRVVGWGYKKQKKRSRTATAEDDAAAAEEAAAESVRRASTAAVRAQRNGPAKRWVGLVTRHPVVTSVAVIGLLGVTAIPAASLALTLPNAGQLPPGDEARVAYELTDEYFGPGANGPLIMTGTIVTSNDPLNLMTSIGDEIAKIPGVAKVALATPNATADTGIVQIVPETAPDDPRTADLVRELRAAEPRLYDQFGVHLLVTGYTAVTIDISDQLGAALLPFGLFVVGLSLVLLMIVFRSIWVPLTAAGGYLLSVAASFGVVAAVFEWGWFADALHVAKVGPIISFMPIVVMGVLFGLAMDYQVFLVSRMREDFVHAEREGRTPREVALGAVRSGFSASARVVVAAAVIMFAVFVAFVPEGDSSLKPIALGLAVGVAVDAFLVRMTLVPAILALLGAKAWWMPRWLDRILPKLDVEGEAVEREVRLADWPTEPGIAIAADDLRTVGATDAEEPVFSEVSLRLGYGGTLLVTGETRTTRTLLLALSGRLSQIEGRLRVDGLLVPERAGAVRARVGVALLDDPAEAAADVARAASRGTRVVFVSDIDRLDDDTSDDVAQVLRRAATEARERSDDDSSPFTLIVSARDERRALALLADAQRPDVSSLSLPTPRRHRPEPETFADLSEVFA
;
A
#
# COMPACT_ATOMS: atom_id res chain seq x y z
N MET A 1 4.32 17.76 -8.10
CA MET A 1 3.58 17.11 -7.00
C MET A 1 3.78 17.87 -5.70
N SER A 2 5.02 18.01 -5.24
CA SER A 2 5.43 18.75 -4.04
C SER A 2 4.83 20.18 -3.93
N THR A 3 4.78 20.93 -5.02
CA THR A 3 4.18 22.29 -5.07
C THR A 3 2.66 22.29 -4.83
N PHE A 4 1.94 21.30 -5.36
CA PHE A 4 0.50 21.14 -5.13
C PHE A 4 0.24 20.78 -3.65
N LEU A 5 1.01 19.84 -3.11
CA LEU A 5 0.94 19.45 -1.70
C LEU A 5 1.27 20.62 -0.77
N TYR A 6 2.24 21.47 -1.12
CA TYR A 6 2.52 22.70 -0.40
C TYR A 6 1.29 23.62 -0.35
N THR A 7 0.62 23.85 -1.49
CA THR A 7 -0.59 24.68 -1.54
C THR A 7 -1.77 24.06 -0.78
N LEU A 8 -1.92 22.72 -0.84
CA LEU A 8 -2.96 21.98 -0.13
C LEU A 8 -2.76 22.05 1.39
N GLY A 9 -1.51 21.89 1.86
CA GLY A 9 -1.16 22.01 3.27
C GLY A 9 -1.43 23.43 3.79
N ARG A 10 -1.06 24.45 3.02
CA ARG A 10 -1.35 25.86 3.35
C ARG A 10 -2.85 26.15 3.42
N TRP A 11 -3.62 25.64 2.46
CA TRP A 11 -5.08 25.82 2.44
C TRP A 11 -5.75 25.15 3.64
N SER A 12 -5.35 23.91 3.94
CA SER A 12 -5.87 23.12 5.06
C SER A 12 -5.57 23.76 6.42
N PHE A 13 -4.36 24.32 6.57
CA PHE A 13 -3.95 25.07 7.77
C PHE A 13 -4.81 26.33 7.98
N ARG A 14 -5.15 27.05 6.91
CA ARG A 14 -5.96 28.28 6.97
C ARG A 14 -7.44 28.02 7.20
N HIS A 15 -7.96 26.88 6.74
CA HIS A 15 -9.39 26.55 6.80
C HIS A 15 -9.65 25.26 7.61
N PRO A 16 -9.15 25.15 8.85
CA PRO A 16 -9.15 23.87 9.56
C PRO A 16 -10.57 23.38 9.88
N TRP A 17 -11.52 24.30 10.12
CA TRP A 17 -12.94 23.97 10.28
C TRP A 17 -13.58 23.39 9.02
N ARG A 18 -13.30 23.95 7.83
CA ARG A 18 -13.88 23.46 6.58
C ARG A 18 -13.43 22.04 6.26
N VAL A 19 -12.15 21.76 6.52
CA VAL A 19 -11.57 20.42 6.33
C VAL A 19 -12.20 19.43 7.31
N LEU A 20 -12.25 19.78 8.60
CA LEU A 20 -12.83 18.92 9.63
C LEU A 20 -14.32 18.63 9.36
N THR A 21 -15.12 19.66 9.05
CA THR A 21 -16.55 19.46 8.76
C THR A 21 -16.75 18.67 7.47
N GLY A 22 -15.88 18.84 6.47
CA GLY A 22 -15.92 18.04 5.25
C GLY A 22 -15.71 16.55 5.52
N TRP A 23 -14.69 16.17 6.28
CA TRP A 23 -14.45 14.78 6.65
C TRP A 23 -15.53 14.20 7.56
N LEU A 24 -16.03 14.97 8.54
CA LEU A 24 -17.14 14.54 9.38
C LEU A 24 -18.43 14.34 8.57
N LEU A 25 -18.70 15.19 7.58
CA LEU A 25 -19.84 15.03 6.67
C LEU A 25 -19.70 13.75 5.83
N ILE A 26 -18.51 13.50 5.27
CA ILE A 26 -18.24 12.25 4.54
C ILE A 26 -18.45 11.03 5.45
N LEU A 27 -17.99 11.09 6.69
CA LEU A 27 -18.19 10.02 7.67
C LEU A 27 -19.67 9.79 7.99
N VAL A 28 -20.45 10.86 8.16
CA VAL A 28 -21.90 10.76 8.39
C VAL A 28 -22.62 10.19 7.17
N ILE A 29 -22.24 10.59 5.95
CA ILE A 29 -22.78 10.04 4.70
C ILE A 29 -22.45 8.56 4.59
N ALA A 30 -21.21 8.16 4.89
CA ALA A 30 -20.80 6.77 4.91
C ALA A 30 -21.60 5.97 5.96
N GLY A 31 -21.78 6.51 7.17
CA GLY A 31 -22.60 5.88 8.21
C GLY A 31 -24.06 5.68 7.78
N GLY A 32 -24.66 6.68 7.11
CA GLY A 32 -25.99 6.54 6.50
C GLY A 32 -26.02 5.49 5.39
N GLY A 33 -24.97 5.40 4.57
CA GLY A 33 -24.83 4.36 3.56
C GLY A 33 -24.73 2.95 4.16
N VAL A 34 -24.00 2.77 5.26
CA VAL A 34 -23.92 1.49 5.99
C VAL A 34 -25.31 1.05 6.42
N ALA A 35 -26.12 1.94 7.00
CA ALA A 35 -27.47 1.61 7.44
C ALA A 35 -28.42 1.16 6.30
N VAL A 36 -28.12 1.53 5.05
CA VAL A 36 -28.94 1.20 3.87
C VAL A 36 -28.41 -0.02 3.11
N PHE A 37 -27.08 -0.14 2.98
CA PHE A 37 -26.45 -1.10 2.06
C PHE A 37 -25.74 -2.27 2.74
N ALA A 38 -25.49 -2.23 4.05
CA ALA A 38 -24.75 -3.28 4.72
C ALA A 38 -25.55 -4.59 4.75
N LYS A 39 -24.96 -5.67 4.20
CA LYS A 39 -25.54 -7.03 4.17
C LYS A 39 -24.79 -8.03 5.04
N GLY A 40 -23.75 -7.60 5.75
CA GLY A 40 -22.89 -8.46 6.58
C GLY A 40 -21.67 -8.99 5.80
N THR A 41 -20.75 -9.64 6.51
CA THR A 41 -19.54 -10.24 5.95
C THR A 41 -19.74 -11.71 5.65
N ASP A 42 -19.02 -12.24 4.65
CA ASP A 42 -19.10 -13.64 4.22
C ASP A 42 -17.74 -14.32 4.26
N ASN A 43 -17.62 -15.39 5.04
CA ASN A 43 -16.40 -16.18 5.21
C ASN A 43 -16.36 -17.45 4.36
N THR A 44 -17.30 -17.60 3.43
CA THR A 44 -17.29 -18.70 2.48
C THR A 44 -16.23 -18.43 1.41
N PHE A 45 -15.24 -19.29 1.33
CA PHE A 45 -14.17 -19.20 0.34
C PHE A 45 -14.53 -20.07 -0.86
N SER A 46 -14.61 -19.47 -2.05
CA SER A 46 -14.77 -20.20 -3.31
C SER A 46 -13.66 -19.82 -4.29
N ILE A 47 -13.22 -20.80 -5.08
CA ILE A 47 -12.34 -20.55 -6.22
C ILE A 47 -12.94 -21.16 -7.48
N PRO A 48 -13.46 -20.32 -8.39
CA PRO A 48 -13.99 -20.79 -9.67
C PRO A 48 -12.92 -21.55 -10.46
N GLY A 49 -13.32 -22.67 -11.08
CA GLY A 49 -12.47 -23.46 -11.97
C GLY A 49 -11.70 -24.60 -11.30
N THR A 50 -11.86 -24.82 -9.98
CA THR A 50 -11.35 -26.03 -9.32
C THR A 50 -12.32 -27.20 -9.47
N GLU A 51 -11.79 -28.43 -9.41
CA GLU A 51 -12.58 -29.66 -9.49
C GLU A 51 -13.57 -29.77 -8.32
N SER A 52 -13.11 -29.47 -7.11
CA SER A 52 -13.96 -29.50 -5.91
C SER A 52 -15.12 -28.52 -5.99
N GLN A 53 -14.90 -27.30 -6.50
CA GLN A 53 -15.94 -26.31 -6.69
C GLN A 53 -16.95 -26.75 -7.77
N ALA A 54 -16.46 -27.31 -8.89
CA ALA A 54 -17.32 -27.84 -9.94
C ALA A 54 -18.21 -29.00 -9.45
N GLY A 55 -17.64 -29.90 -8.63
CA GLY A 55 -18.40 -30.97 -7.97
C GLY A 55 -19.44 -30.42 -6.99
N LEU A 56 -19.10 -29.39 -6.21
CA LEU A 56 -20.01 -28.78 -5.25
C LEU A 56 -21.17 -28.07 -5.96
N GLU A 57 -20.90 -27.37 -7.06
CA GLU A 57 -21.93 -26.75 -7.91
C GLU A 57 -22.83 -27.78 -8.59
N MET A 58 -22.28 -28.93 -9.02
CA MET A 58 -23.05 -30.05 -9.56
C MET A 58 -24.00 -30.62 -8.51
N LEU A 59 -23.51 -30.84 -7.28
CA LEU A 59 -24.33 -31.28 -6.15
C LEU A 59 -25.41 -30.24 -5.83
N GLY A 60 -25.08 -28.95 -5.83
CA GLY A 60 -26.06 -27.88 -5.61
C GLY A 60 -27.24 -27.89 -6.60
N ARG A 61 -27.03 -28.37 -7.83
CA ARG A 61 -28.07 -28.44 -8.86
C ARG A 61 -28.85 -29.75 -8.86
N THR A 62 -28.21 -30.87 -8.53
CA THR A 62 -28.77 -32.22 -8.72
C THR A 62 -28.98 -33.00 -7.43
N PHE A 63 -28.32 -32.60 -6.34
CA PHE A 63 -28.40 -33.22 -5.02
C PHE A 63 -28.21 -32.17 -3.90
N PRO A 64 -29.08 -31.16 -3.79
CA PRO A 64 -28.93 -30.04 -2.85
C PRO A 64 -28.86 -30.48 -1.37
N GLN A 65 -29.39 -31.66 -1.05
CA GLN A 65 -29.34 -32.27 0.29
C GLN A 65 -27.93 -32.66 0.76
N VAL A 66 -26.87 -32.44 -0.02
CA VAL A 66 -25.48 -32.71 0.38
C VAL A 66 -24.48 -31.60 0.01
N SER A 67 -24.95 -30.44 -0.48
CA SER A 67 -24.09 -29.38 -1.03
C SER A 67 -24.07 -28.07 -0.25
N GLY A 68 -25.04 -27.82 0.63
CA GLY A 68 -25.15 -26.56 1.38
C GLY A 68 -24.28 -26.51 2.65
N ALA A 69 -24.56 -25.53 3.51
CA ALA A 69 -23.98 -25.47 4.85
C ALA A 69 -24.45 -26.65 5.72
N SER A 70 -23.59 -27.10 6.64
CA SER A 70 -23.91 -28.17 7.58
C SER A 70 -23.74 -27.73 9.04
N ALA A 71 -24.56 -28.32 9.89
CA ALA A 71 -24.41 -28.33 11.35
C ALA A 71 -24.46 -29.78 11.84
N GLU A 72 -23.99 -30.02 13.05
CA GLU A 72 -24.08 -31.33 13.67
C GLU A 72 -24.39 -31.20 15.15
N ILE A 73 -25.10 -32.19 15.69
CA ILE A 73 -25.32 -32.33 17.13
C ILE A 73 -24.67 -33.63 17.55
N ILE A 74 -23.73 -33.54 18.50
CA ILE A 74 -23.08 -34.69 19.08
C ILE A 74 -23.70 -34.97 20.42
N VAL A 75 -24.16 -36.19 20.60
CA VAL A 75 -24.71 -36.70 21.86
C VAL A 75 -23.76 -37.73 22.42
N VAL A 76 -23.27 -37.50 23.63
CA VAL A 76 -22.45 -38.45 24.40
C VAL A 76 -23.26 -38.96 25.58
N SER A 77 -23.35 -40.28 25.71
CA SER A 77 -24.06 -40.93 26.80
C SER A 77 -23.31 -40.80 28.13
N ALA A 78 -24.06 -40.80 29.24
CA ALA A 78 -23.48 -40.89 30.57
C ALA A 78 -22.61 -42.16 30.74
N ASP A 79 -21.62 -42.09 31.64
CA ASP A 79 -20.72 -43.21 31.94
C ASP A 79 -21.50 -44.50 32.26
N GLY A 80 -21.20 -45.57 31.50
CA GLY A 80 -21.84 -46.88 31.65
C GLY A 80 -23.21 -47.03 30.98
N SER A 81 -23.72 -45.99 30.31
CA SER A 81 -24.90 -46.06 29.43
C SER A 81 -24.48 -46.17 27.96
N SER A 82 -25.44 -46.41 27.06
CA SER A 82 -25.21 -46.36 25.62
C SER A 82 -26.23 -45.46 24.93
N VAL A 83 -25.81 -44.76 23.88
CA VAL A 83 -26.76 -44.06 22.99
C VAL A 83 -27.72 -45.04 22.29
N ARG A 84 -27.42 -46.35 22.30
CA ARG A 84 -28.33 -47.39 21.80
C ARG A 84 -29.50 -47.68 22.76
N ASP A 85 -29.50 -47.15 23.98
CA ASP A 85 -30.60 -47.34 24.91
C ASP A 85 -31.84 -46.54 24.49
N GLN A 86 -33.04 -47.07 24.75
CA GLN A 86 -34.31 -46.48 24.30
C GLN A 86 -34.49 -45.02 24.71
N SER A 87 -34.02 -44.65 25.91
CA SER A 87 -34.12 -43.27 26.42
C SER A 87 -33.35 -42.25 25.56
N TYR A 88 -32.24 -42.66 24.96
CA TYR A 88 -31.46 -41.81 24.05
C TYR A 88 -32.08 -41.83 22.66
N GLN A 89 -32.48 -43.01 22.17
CA GLN A 89 -33.12 -43.16 20.85
C GLN A 89 -34.37 -42.30 20.72
N ASP A 90 -35.30 -42.38 21.68
CA ASP A 90 -36.56 -41.62 21.65
C ASP A 90 -36.31 -40.11 21.65
N ALA A 91 -35.35 -39.64 22.46
CA ALA A 91 -35.01 -38.22 22.56
C ALA A 91 -34.37 -37.71 21.26
N ILE A 92 -33.38 -38.44 20.71
CA ILE A 92 -32.67 -38.06 19.49
C ILE A 92 -33.62 -38.09 18.28
N GLN A 93 -34.44 -39.13 18.13
CA GLN A 93 -35.40 -39.23 17.02
C GLN A 93 -36.44 -38.11 17.07
N LYS A 94 -36.94 -37.78 18.27
CA LYS A 94 -37.84 -36.64 18.44
C LYS A 94 -37.18 -35.34 18.01
N THR A 95 -35.98 -35.04 18.50
CA THR A 95 -35.25 -33.83 18.12
C THR A 95 -34.93 -33.78 16.62
N THR A 96 -34.54 -34.91 16.03
CA THR A 96 -34.29 -35.03 14.58
C THR A 96 -35.54 -34.71 13.78
N GLY A 97 -36.70 -35.23 14.20
CA GLY A 97 -38.00 -34.93 13.61
C GLY A 97 -38.39 -33.45 13.72
N ASP A 98 -38.20 -32.86 14.91
CA ASP A 98 -38.49 -31.45 15.16
C ASP A 98 -37.60 -30.53 14.28
N ILE A 99 -36.28 -30.80 14.22
CA ILE A 99 -35.33 -30.04 13.39
C ILE A 99 -35.66 -30.17 11.89
N GLY A 100 -36.09 -31.35 11.44
CA GLY A 100 -36.48 -31.56 10.04
C GLY A 100 -37.71 -30.78 9.59
N THR A 101 -38.47 -30.18 10.52
CA THR A 101 -39.60 -29.29 10.22
C THR A 101 -39.24 -27.81 10.18
N LEU A 102 -38.00 -27.45 10.57
CA LEU A 102 -37.55 -26.07 10.54
C LEU A 102 -37.42 -25.58 9.09
N ASP A 103 -37.89 -24.36 8.85
CA ASP A 103 -37.64 -23.68 7.59
C ASP A 103 -36.13 -23.60 7.34
N PHE A 104 -35.70 -23.78 6.08
CA PHE A 104 -34.31 -23.73 5.62
C PHE A 104 -33.46 -25.00 5.85
N VAL A 105 -33.97 -25.99 6.58
CA VAL A 105 -33.35 -27.33 6.71
C VAL A 105 -33.77 -28.20 5.52
N GLU A 106 -32.80 -28.67 4.73
CA GLU A 106 -33.04 -29.53 3.55
C GLU A 106 -33.05 -31.02 3.93
N ALA A 107 -32.16 -31.41 4.86
CA ALA A 107 -32.07 -32.78 5.32
C ALA A 107 -31.52 -32.86 6.75
N VAL A 108 -32.04 -33.82 7.51
CA VAL A 108 -31.46 -34.24 8.79
C VAL A 108 -31.16 -35.72 8.69
N THR A 109 -29.93 -36.10 8.99
CA THR A 109 -29.49 -37.49 8.99
C THR A 109 -29.67 -38.06 10.39
N ASP A 110 -30.61 -39.00 10.53
CA ASP A 110 -30.83 -39.74 11.76
C ASP A 110 -29.68 -40.75 11.98
N PRO A 111 -28.99 -40.71 13.14
CA PRO A 111 -27.90 -41.64 13.45
C PRO A 111 -28.32 -43.12 13.50
N TYR A 112 -29.62 -43.41 13.62
CA TYR A 112 -30.16 -44.78 13.66
C TYR A 112 -30.67 -45.27 12.29
N ASP A 113 -30.57 -44.49 11.22
CA ASP A 113 -30.96 -44.94 9.88
C ASP A 113 -30.00 -46.03 9.39
N THR A 114 -30.55 -47.23 9.14
CA THR A 114 -29.79 -48.39 8.63
C THR A 114 -29.10 -48.17 7.28
N ARG A 115 -29.48 -47.13 6.53
CA ARG A 115 -28.87 -46.78 5.24
C ARG A 115 -27.60 -45.94 5.40
N VAL A 116 -27.33 -45.40 6.58
CA VAL A 116 -26.19 -44.54 6.87
C VAL A 116 -25.27 -45.24 7.86
N SER A 117 -24.01 -45.44 7.48
CA SER A 117 -23.03 -46.04 8.38
C SER A 117 -22.25 -44.95 9.13
N GLY A 118 -21.91 -45.21 10.40
CA GLY A 118 -21.09 -44.31 11.20
C GLY A 118 -21.82 -43.15 11.89
N GLY A 119 -23.15 -43.19 11.99
CA GLY A 119 -23.93 -42.26 12.81
C GLY A 119 -23.83 -42.51 14.34
N ILE A 120 -23.35 -43.69 14.73
CA ILE A 120 -23.11 -44.10 16.12
C ILE A 120 -21.66 -44.58 16.23
N SER A 121 -20.98 -44.23 17.32
CA SER A 121 -19.61 -44.69 17.59
C SER A 121 -19.55 -46.21 17.74
N ASP A 122 -18.38 -46.80 17.47
CA ASP A 122 -18.20 -48.25 17.53
C ASP A 122 -18.47 -48.79 18.95
N ASP A 123 -18.06 -48.03 19.98
CA ASP A 123 -18.30 -48.32 21.40
C ASP A 123 -19.75 -48.03 21.85
N GLY A 124 -20.57 -47.41 20.99
CA GLY A 124 -21.97 -47.07 21.28
C GLY A 124 -22.15 -46.00 22.35
N ARG A 125 -21.13 -45.19 22.64
CA ARG A 125 -21.21 -44.09 23.63
C ARG A 125 -21.54 -42.73 23.04
N ALA A 126 -21.41 -42.56 21.72
CA ALA A 126 -21.74 -41.30 21.05
C ALA A 126 -22.60 -41.51 19.80
N ALA A 127 -23.47 -40.53 19.53
CA ALA A 127 -24.27 -40.43 18.32
C ALA A 127 -24.08 -39.04 17.69
N ILE A 128 -24.07 -38.98 16.36
CA ILE A 128 -23.94 -37.74 15.60
C ILE A 128 -25.16 -37.52 14.71
N VAL A 129 -25.88 -36.43 14.94
CA VAL A 129 -26.99 -35.99 14.08
C VAL A 129 -26.45 -34.93 13.13
N ARG A 130 -26.53 -35.17 11.82
CA ARG A 130 -26.04 -34.22 10.81
C ARG A 130 -27.20 -33.48 10.18
N ILE A 131 -27.05 -32.17 10.07
CA ILE A 131 -28.11 -31.25 9.63
C ILE A 131 -27.57 -30.49 8.42
N GLN A 132 -28.35 -30.48 7.35
CA GLN A 132 -27.99 -29.86 6.08
C GLN A 132 -28.97 -28.73 5.77
N PHE A 133 -28.44 -27.56 5.42
CA PHE A 133 -29.23 -26.37 5.08
C PHE A 133 -29.26 -26.08 3.59
N ALA A 134 -30.27 -25.34 3.16
CA ALA A 134 -30.35 -24.77 1.84
C ALA A 134 -29.31 -23.63 1.68
N GLY A 135 -28.41 -23.74 0.70
CA GLY A 135 -27.44 -22.67 0.43
C GLY A 135 -26.30 -22.56 1.46
N GLU A 136 -25.63 -21.41 1.49
CA GLU A 136 -24.41 -21.17 2.27
C GLU A 136 -24.68 -20.69 3.71
N SER A 137 -23.65 -20.74 4.56
CA SER A 137 -23.71 -20.47 6.01
C SER A 137 -24.27 -19.09 6.37
N THR A 138 -24.08 -18.11 5.49
CA THR A 138 -24.53 -16.72 5.62
C THR A 138 -25.99 -16.52 5.20
N ALA A 139 -26.53 -17.42 4.38
CA ALA A 139 -27.93 -17.38 3.95
C ALA A 139 -28.88 -17.93 5.03
N VAL A 140 -28.36 -18.74 5.97
CA VAL A 140 -29.13 -19.30 7.09
C VAL A 140 -29.54 -18.20 8.06
N PRO A 141 -30.85 -17.95 8.27
CA PRO A 141 -31.35 -16.92 9.18
C PRO A 141 -30.90 -17.14 10.63
N ALA A 142 -30.77 -16.04 11.39
CA ALA A 142 -30.45 -16.09 12.82
C ALA A 142 -31.50 -16.89 13.61
N ASP A 143 -32.79 -16.74 13.26
CA ASP A 143 -33.90 -17.45 13.88
C ASP A 143 -33.74 -18.98 13.77
N THR A 144 -33.25 -19.48 12.62
CA THR A 144 -32.98 -20.92 12.42
C THR A 144 -31.81 -21.38 13.30
N LYS A 145 -30.77 -20.55 13.47
CA LYS A 145 -29.63 -20.86 14.35
C LYS A 145 -30.05 -20.92 15.81
N ASP A 146 -30.90 -19.98 16.24
CA ASP A 146 -31.42 -19.94 17.60
C ASP A 146 -32.37 -21.12 17.86
N ALA A 147 -33.21 -21.49 16.90
CA ALA A 147 -34.06 -22.67 16.98
C ALA A 147 -33.25 -23.98 17.15
N LEU A 148 -32.08 -24.10 16.51
CA LEU A 148 -31.17 -25.24 16.69
C LEU A 148 -30.54 -25.28 18.08
N ARG A 149 -30.16 -24.12 18.62
CA ARG A 149 -29.65 -24.00 20.00
C ARG A 149 -30.72 -24.40 21.01
N ASP A 150 -31.96 -23.96 20.79
CA ASP A 150 -33.10 -24.31 21.62
C ASP A 150 -33.39 -25.82 21.54
N ALA A 151 -33.39 -26.39 20.33
CA ALA A 151 -33.58 -27.83 20.13
C ALA A 151 -32.48 -28.67 20.79
N THR A 152 -31.22 -28.23 20.71
CA THR A 152 -30.08 -28.89 21.37
C THR A 152 -30.18 -28.78 22.89
N THR A 153 -30.59 -27.63 23.41
CA THR A 153 -30.81 -27.42 24.85
C THR A 153 -31.95 -28.30 25.38
N ALA A 154 -33.04 -28.40 24.61
CA ALA A 154 -34.15 -29.28 24.93
C ALA A 154 -33.73 -30.76 24.92
N LEU A 155 -32.92 -31.17 23.93
CA LEU A 155 -32.33 -32.50 23.87
C LEU A 155 -31.45 -32.77 25.09
N SER A 156 -30.53 -31.86 25.42
CA SER A 156 -29.67 -31.98 26.60
C SER A 156 -30.46 -32.11 27.90
N THR A 157 -31.64 -31.51 28.00
CA THR A 157 -32.52 -31.59 29.18
C THR A 157 -33.30 -32.90 29.23
N ALA A 158 -33.64 -33.48 28.07
CA ALA A 158 -34.37 -34.74 27.97
C ALA A 158 -33.46 -35.97 28.20
N LEU A 159 -32.15 -35.83 28.00
CA LEU A 159 -31.18 -36.91 28.17
C LEU A 159 -30.91 -37.25 29.65
N PRO A 160 -30.48 -38.49 29.96
CA PRO A 160 -30.13 -38.89 31.32
C PRO A 160 -29.01 -38.03 31.93
N SER A 161 -29.04 -37.83 33.25
CA SER A 161 -28.04 -37.06 34.00
C SER A 161 -26.61 -37.57 33.73
N GLY A 162 -25.70 -36.66 33.36
CA GLY A 162 -24.33 -37.00 32.98
C GLY A 162 -24.10 -37.18 31.47
N SER A 163 -25.17 -37.11 30.67
CA SER A 163 -25.07 -37.02 29.21
C SER A 163 -24.76 -35.60 28.75
N GLN A 164 -24.20 -35.46 27.55
CA GLN A 164 -23.92 -34.17 26.93
C GLN A 164 -24.50 -34.16 25.51
N ALA A 165 -25.11 -33.04 25.12
CA ALA A 165 -25.50 -32.77 23.74
C ALA A 165 -24.93 -31.40 23.34
N ILE A 166 -24.08 -31.39 22.31
CA ILE A 166 -23.35 -30.18 21.89
C ILE A 166 -23.62 -29.93 20.41
N LEU A 167 -23.93 -28.67 20.10
CA LEU A 167 -24.15 -28.18 18.75
C LEU A 167 -22.81 -27.72 18.16
N GLY A 168 -22.53 -28.17 16.94
CA GLY A 168 -21.32 -27.82 16.22
C GLY A 168 -21.52 -27.85 14.71
N GLY A 169 -20.43 -28.10 13.99
CA GLY A 169 -20.40 -28.10 12.54
C GLY A 169 -20.10 -26.72 11.93
N GLN A 170 -20.07 -26.67 10.60
CA GLN A 170 -19.57 -25.52 9.82
C GLN A 170 -20.34 -24.23 10.10
N LEU A 171 -21.66 -24.34 10.33
CA LEU A 171 -22.53 -23.20 10.58
C LEU A 171 -22.17 -22.43 11.86
N PHE A 172 -21.63 -23.12 12.86
CA PHE A 172 -21.27 -22.57 14.18
C PHE A 172 -19.76 -22.39 14.37
N ALA A 173 -18.94 -22.88 13.43
CA ALA A 173 -17.49 -22.71 13.45
C ALA A 173 -17.01 -21.27 13.11
N THR A 174 -17.93 -20.36 12.78
CA THR A 174 -17.62 -18.98 12.37
C THR A 174 -18.13 -17.99 13.41
N GLU A 175 -17.24 -17.45 14.25
CA GLU A 175 -17.57 -16.32 15.12
C GLU A 175 -17.54 -14.98 14.35
N ILE A 176 -18.42 -14.05 14.71
CA ILE A 176 -18.37 -12.65 14.26
C ILE A 176 -17.60 -11.87 15.32
N PRO A 177 -16.36 -11.42 15.05
CA PRO A 177 -15.57 -10.73 16.05
C PRO A 177 -16.20 -9.39 16.45
N GLY A 178 -16.34 -9.15 17.75
CA GLY A 178 -16.68 -7.84 18.31
C GLY A 178 -15.42 -6.98 18.54
N ALA A 179 -15.61 -5.66 18.67
CA ALA A 179 -14.52 -4.75 19.03
C ALA A 179 -13.94 -5.14 20.41
N SER A 180 -12.62 -5.37 20.45
CA SER A 180 -11.96 -5.94 21.63
C SER A 180 -11.35 -4.86 22.54
N LEU A 181 -11.19 -5.17 23.83
CA LEU A 181 -10.54 -4.27 24.80
C LEU A 181 -9.04 -4.11 24.50
N THR A 182 -8.40 -5.07 23.83
CA THR A 182 -6.97 -4.99 23.48
C THR A 182 -6.67 -4.06 22.30
N GLU A 183 -7.61 -3.82 21.38
CA GLU A 183 -7.42 -2.79 20.34
C GLU A 183 -7.17 -1.42 20.98
N ALA A 184 -7.92 -1.10 22.05
CA ALA A 184 -7.74 0.12 22.82
C ALA A 184 -6.37 0.18 23.52
N LEU A 185 -5.81 -0.98 23.91
CA LEU A 185 -4.47 -1.07 24.51
C LEU A 185 -3.38 -0.74 23.48
N GLY A 186 -3.48 -1.24 22.25
CA GLY A 186 -2.55 -0.90 21.16
C GLY A 186 -2.54 0.60 20.87
N VAL A 187 -3.73 1.19 20.78
CA VAL A 187 -3.91 2.63 20.64
C VAL A 187 -3.33 3.41 21.83
N LEU A 188 -3.51 2.92 23.06
CA LEU A 188 -2.94 3.53 24.26
C LEU A 188 -1.40 3.52 24.23
N ILE A 189 -0.79 2.40 23.84
CA ILE A 189 0.67 2.29 23.72
C ILE A 189 1.17 3.24 22.62
N ALA A 190 0.51 3.28 21.46
CA ALA A 190 0.84 4.24 20.40
C ALA A 190 0.76 5.69 20.92
N ALA A 191 -0.28 6.03 21.68
CA ALA A 191 -0.44 7.36 22.30
C ALA A 191 0.71 7.67 23.27
N LEU A 192 1.15 6.72 24.09
CA LEU A 192 2.29 6.87 25.00
C LEU A 192 3.60 7.11 24.22
N VAL A 193 3.86 6.33 23.17
CA VAL A 193 5.07 6.48 22.33
C VAL A 193 5.06 7.83 21.61
N LEU A 194 3.93 8.25 21.05
CA LEU A 194 3.76 9.57 20.43
C LEU A 194 3.98 10.70 21.45
N MET A 195 3.47 10.54 22.68
CA MET A 195 3.65 11.51 23.77
C MET A 195 5.13 11.69 24.13
N VAL A 196 5.88 10.58 24.23
CA VAL A 196 7.33 10.60 24.47
C VAL A 196 8.08 11.22 23.28
N THR A 197 7.67 10.89 22.06
CA THR A 197 8.32 11.35 20.82
C THR A 197 8.21 12.86 20.67
N PHE A 198 6.98 13.41 20.75
CA PHE A 198 6.71 14.83 20.54
C PHE A 198 6.87 15.70 21.78
N ARG A 199 6.92 15.10 22.98
CA ARG A 199 6.95 15.79 24.28
C ARG A 199 5.78 16.77 24.43
N SER A 200 4.62 16.42 23.90
CA SER A 200 3.41 17.25 23.89
C SER A 200 2.16 16.40 23.72
N PHE A 201 1.23 16.49 24.68
CA PHE A 201 -0.03 15.77 24.64
C PHE A 201 -0.88 16.15 23.42
N LEU A 202 -1.02 17.45 23.15
CA LEU A 202 -1.83 17.96 22.05
C LEU A 202 -1.30 17.48 20.69
N VAL A 203 0.03 17.47 20.50
CA VAL A 203 0.67 17.09 19.24
C VAL A 203 0.61 15.58 19.04
N ALA A 204 0.77 14.80 20.12
CA ALA A 204 0.63 13.35 20.09
C ALA A 204 -0.81 12.89 19.78
N GLY A 205 -1.82 13.66 20.19
CA GLY A 205 -3.21 13.35 19.88
C GLY A 205 -3.59 13.52 18.41
N MET A 206 -2.87 14.34 17.63
CA MET A 206 -3.25 14.61 16.24
C MET A 206 -3.10 13.40 15.32
N PRO A 207 -1.94 12.69 15.26
CA PRO A 207 -1.81 11.47 14.46
C PRO A 207 -2.86 10.41 14.80
N LEU A 208 -3.18 10.26 16.09
CA LEU A 208 -4.16 9.29 16.54
C LEU A 208 -5.57 9.66 16.10
N ALA A 209 -5.98 10.92 16.28
CA ALA A 209 -7.29 11.39 15.85
C ALA A 209 -7.48 11.27 14.33
N THR A 210 -6.44 11.56 13.55
CA THR A 210 -6.50 11.39 12.08
C THR A 210 -6.62 9.92 11.69
N ALA A 211 -5.86 9.03 12.34
CA ALA A 211 -5.90 7.61 12.05
C ALA A 211 -7.27 6.99 12.39
N ILE A 212 -7.84 7.30 13.56
CA ILE A 212 -9.15 6.80 13.98
C ILE A 212 -10.25 7.25 13.01
N LEU A 213 -10.25 8.53 12.59
CA LEU A 213 -11.24 9.03 11.61
C LEU A 213 -11.09 8.36 10.24
N GLY A 214 -9.86 8.15 9.78
CA GLY A 214 -9.60 7.45 8.52
C GLY A 214 -10.05 5.99 8.56
N VAL A 215 -9.78 5.29 9.66
CA VAL A 215 -10.21 3.90 9.89
C VAL A 215 -11.72 3.79 9.97
N ALA A 216 -12.39 4.66 10.74
CA ALA A 216 -13.84 4.67 10.84
C ALA A 216 -14.52 4.84 9.47
N LEU A 217 -14.00 5.73 8.63
CA LEU A 217 -14.49 5.90 7.26
C LEU A 217 -14.21 4.67 6.40
N SER A 218 -13.02 4.08 6.51
CA SER A 218 -12.63 2.89 5.74
C SER A 218 -13.54 1.70 6.07
N ILE A 219 -13.80 1.46 7.35
CA ILE A 219 -14.74 0.43 7.81
C ILE A 219 -16.14 0.70 7.24
N GLY A 220 -16.63 1.95 7.32
CA GLY A 220 -17.93 2.31 6.76
C GLY A 220 -18.04 2.00 5.26
N LEU A 221 -17.00 2.30 4.49
CA LEU A 221 -16.96 1.99 3.06
C LEU A 221 -16.87 0.48 2.77
N ILE A 222 -16.15 -0.28 3.59
CA ILE A 222 -16.09 -1.74 3.49
C ILE A 222 -17.47 -2.35 3.75
N PHE A 223 -18.18 -1.89 4.78
CA PHE A 223 -19.54 -2.35 5.05
C PHE A 223 -20.52 -1.94 3.95
N ILE A 224 -20.39 -0.75 3.35
CA ILE A 224 -21.18 -0.40 2.16
C ILE A 224 -20.87 -1.36 1.00
N ALA A 225 -19.61 -1.75 0.81
CA ALA A 225 -19.21 -2.67 -0.25
C ALA A 225 -19.85 -4.06 -0.11
N THR A 226 -20.19 -4.51 1.10
CA THR A 226 -20.92 -5.78 1.33
C THR A 226 -22.27 -5.84 0.61
N GLY A 227 -22.87 -4.70 0.29
CA GLY A 227 -24.12 -4.64 -0.48
C GLY A 227 -23.95 -5.10 -1.94
N PHE A 228 -22.73 -5.04 -2.47
CA PHE A 228 -22.39 -5.21 -3.89
C PHE A 228 -21.40 -6.35 -4.16
N ALA A 229 -20.61 -6.76 -3.18
CA ALA A 229 -19.61 -7.82 -3.29
C ALA A 229 -19.50 -8.60 -1.98
N THR A 230 -19.07 -9.86 -2.06
CA THR A 230 -18.75 -10.68 -0.89
C THR A 230 -17.44 -10.21 -0.25
N VAL A 231 -17.48 -9.94 1.05
CA VAL A 231 -16.35 -9.43 1.82
C VAL A 231 -16.16 -10.28 3.07
N SER A 232 -14.98 -10.87 3.23
CA SER A 232 -14.66 -11.66 4.42
C SER A 232 -14.57 -10.81 5.69
N SER A 233 -14.93 -11.38 6.84
CA SER A 233 -14.84 -10.75 8.16
C SER A 233 -13.40 -10.36 8.54
N THR A 234 -12.39 -11.00 7.93
CA THR A 234 -10.98 -10.63 8.09
C THR A 234 -10.66 -9.28 7.42
N THR A 235 -11.41 -8.87 6.39
CA THR A 235 -11.12 -7.66 5.61
C THR A 235 -11.25 -6.36 6.44
N PRO A 236 -12.35 -6.13 7.19
CA PRO A 236 -12.42 -5.00 8.13
C PRO A 236 -11.30 -4.98 9.17
N LEU A 237 -10.93 -6.14 9.72
CA LEU A 237 -9.86 -6.24 10.74
C LEU A 237 -8.51 -5.83 10.16
N LEU A 238 -8.17 -6.32 8.97
CA LEU A 238 -6.97 -5.87 8.26
C LEU A 238 -7.02 -4.37 7.95
N ALA A 239 -8.17 -3.82 7.58
CA ALA A 239 -8.32 -2.39 7.33
C ALA A 239 -8.10 -1.53 8.58
N VAL A 240 -8.57 -1.98 9.76
CA VAL A 240 -8.27 -1.34 11.05
C VAL A 240 -6.78 -1.37 11.34
N MET A 241 -6.20 -2.56 11.28
CA MET A 241 -4.80 -2.80 11.63
C MET A 241 -3.86 -1.98 10.72
N LEU A 242 -4.08 -2.02 9.40
CA LEU A 242 -3.31 -1.25 8.42
C LEU A 242 -3.60 0.24 8.49
N GLY A 243 -4.87 0.63 8.57
CA GLY A 243 -5.28 2.03 8.60
C GLY A 243 -4.77 2.77 9.83
N LEU A 244 -4.74 2.12 11.00
CA LEU A 244 -4.11 2.66 12.21
C LEU A 244 -2.59 2.77 12.06
N ALA A 245 -1.91 1.68 11.67
CA ALA A 245 -0.45 1.68 11.56
C ALA A 245 0.03 2.76 10.56
N VAL A 246 -0.50 2.72 9.35
CA VAL A 246 -0.15 3.64 8.26
C VAL A 246 -0.60 5.06 8.54
N GLY A 247 -1.84 5.24 9.01
CA GLY A 247 -2.40 6.55 9.30
C GLY A 247 -1.65 7.30 10.41
N ILE A 248 -1.24 6.60 11.47
CA ILE A 248 -0.43 7.19 12.53
C ILE A 248 0.96 7.55 12.00
N ASP A 249 1.60 6.68 11.23
CA ASP A 249 2.98 6.90 10.76
C ASP A 249 3.08 8.08 9.79
N TYR A 250 2.17 8.15 8.82
CA TYR A 250 2.15 9.26 7.85
C TYR A 250 1.90 10.61 8.50
N ALA A 251 0.97 10.67 9.46
CA ALA A 251 0.75 11.88 10.25
C ALA A 251 1.96 12.21 11.14
N LEU A 252 2.62 11.21 11.73
CA LEU A 252 3.83 11.37 12.54
C LEU A 252 4.96 12.05 11.76
N PHE A 253 5.24 11.64 10.51
CA PHE A 253 6.28 12.27 9.69
C PHE A 253 5.99 13.75 9.40
N ILE A 254 4.76 14.07 9.00
CA ILE A 254 4.35 15.45 8.69
C ILE A 254 4.44 16.32 9.97
N VAL A 255 3.91 15.83 11.08
CA VAL A 255 3.90 16.54 12.36
C VAL A 255 5.33 16.71 12.92
N SER A 256 6.19 15.70 12.80
CA SER A 256 7.58 15.78 13.23
C SER A 256 8.34 16.84 12.43
N ARG A 257 8.18 16.85 11.10
CA ARG A 257 8.81 17.86 10.23
C ARG A 257 8.36 19.27 10.59
N HIS A 258 7.05 19.47 10.78
CA HIS A 258 6.48 20.75 11.18
C HIS A 258 6.96 21.20 12.57
N GLN A 259 7.05 20.27 13.53
CA GLN A 259 7.54 20.55 14.88
C GLN A 259 9.02 20.97 14.86
N ASP A 260 9.86 20.31 14.07
CA ASP A 260 11.29 20.66 13.95
C ASP A 260 11.46 22.04 13.29
N GLN A 261 10.70 22.33 12.24
CA GLN A 261 10.72 23.63 11.55
C GLN A 261 10.22 24.77 12.45
N THR A 262 9.15 24.57 13.21
CA THR A 262 8.64 25.58 14.15
C THR A 262 9.58 25.80 15.34
N ARG A 263 10.27 24.75 15.81
CA ARG A 263 11.35 24.85 16.81
C ARG A 263 12.54 25.67 16.30
N ALA A 264 12.82 25.59 15.00
CA ALA A 264 13.84 26.40 14.34
C ALA A 264 13.41 27.86 14.11
N GLY A 265 12.19 28.24 14.48
CA GLY A 265 11.68 29.62 14.40
C GLY A 265 10.86 29.94 13.15
N MET A 266 10.55 28.95 12.31
CA MET A 266 9.70 29.13 11.13
C MET A 266 8.25 29.44 11.53
N ASP A 267 7.58 30.31 10.76
CA ASP A 267 6.15 30.57 10.93
C ASP A 267 5.32 29.26 10.78
N PRO A 268 4.33 28.99 11.65
CA PRO A 268 3.56 27.74 11.58
C PRO A 268 2.81 27.52 10.26
N GLU A 269 2.34 28.57 9.59
CA GLU A 269 1.67 28.41 8.30
C GLU A 269 2.66 27.92 7.24
N GLU A 270 3.80 28.60 7.14
CA GLU A 270 4.86 28.24 6.20
C GLU A 270 5.46 26.87 6.52
N SER A 271 5.67 26.58 7.79
CA SER A 271 6.15 25.28 8.28
C SER A 271 5.19 24.16 7.90
N THR A 272 3.88 24.36 8.06
CA THR A 272 2.89 23.33 7.68
C THR A 272 2.91 23.09 6.17
N ALA A 273 2.93 24.16 5.37
CA ALA A 273 2.99 24.06 3.92
C ALA A 273 4.26 23.34 3.45
N ARG A 274 5.43 23.68 4.02
CA ARG A 274 6.71 23.02 3.71
C ARG A 274 6.75 21.58 4.18
N ALA A 275 6.17 21.26 5.34
CA ALA A 275 6.08 19.89 5.82
C ALA A 275 5.25 19.00 4.89
N VAL A 276 4.07 19.46 4.46
CA VAL A 276 3.22 18.72 3.52
C VAL A 276 3.84 18.65 2.12
N GLY A 277 4.50 19.70 1.66
CA GLY A 277 5.21 19.70 0.36
C GLY A 277 6.42 18.77 0.30
N THR A 278 7.09 18.51 1.42
CA THR A 278 8.29 17.66 1.50
C THR A 278 7.97 16.27 2.06
N ALA A 279 7.69 16.17 3.36
CA ALA A 279 7.33 14.90 4.00
C ALA A 279 6.02 14.31 3.43
N GLY A 280 5.05 15.16 3.08
CA GLY A 280 3.82 14.69 2.44
C GLY A 280 4.03 14.10 1.04
N SER A 281 5.04 14.58 0.28
CA SER A 281 5.41 13.98 -1.01
C SER A 281 5.94 12.55 -0.84
N ALA A 282 6.77 12.34 0.18
CA ALA A 282 7.24 11.00 0.55
C ALA A 282 6.09 10.10 1.03
N VAL A 283 5.14 10.64 1.81
CA VAL A 283 3.92 9.94 2.25
C VAL A 283 3.03 9.51 1.07
N VAL A 284 2.85 10.35 0.04
CA VAL A 284 2.10 9.97 -1.17
C VAL A 284 2.79 8.82 -1.90
N PHE A 285 4.11 8.90 -2.04
CA PHE A 285 4.88 7.87 -2.72
C PHE A 285 4.84 6.52 -1.98
N ALA A 286 5.04 6.57 -0.66
CA ALA A 286 4.87 5.46 0.28
C ALA A 286 3.47 4.82 0.14
N GLY A 287 2.43 5.65 0.28
CA GLY A 287 1.04 5.25 0.13
C GLY A 287 0.76 4.56 -1.20
N ILE A 288 1.19 5.15 -2.33
CA ILE A 288 1.02 4.54 -3.65
C ILE A 288 1.73 3.19 -3.73
N THR A 289 2.92 3.05 -3.15
CA THR A 289 3.65 1.78 -3.14
C THR A 289 2.86 0.70 -2.40
N VAL A 290 2.32 1.03 -1.22
CA VAL A 290 1.44 0.14 -0.45
C VAL A 290 0.17 -0.19 -1.24
N LEU A 291 -0.48 0.79 -1.86
CA LEU A 291 -1.67 0.58 -2.68
C LEU A 291 -1.42 -0.43 -3.81
N ILE A 292 -0.33 -0.26 -4.55
CA ILE A 292 -0.01 -1.16 -5.67
C ILE A 292 0.32 -2.57 -5.14
N ALA A 293 1.00 -2.68 -4.00
CA ALA A 293 1.28 -3.97 -3.37
C ALA A 293 0.00 -4.72 -2.97
N LEU A 294 -0.97 -4.01 -2.39
CA LEU A 294 -2.25 -4.56 -1.95
C LEU A 294 -3.17 -4.89 -3.12
N ILE A 295 -3.24 -4.03 -4.14
CA ILE A 295 -3.91 -4.34 -5.42
C ILE A 295 -3.22 -5.53 -6.09
N GLY A 296 -1.92 -5.68 -5.88
CA GLY A 296 -1.10 -6.81 -6.33
C GLY A 296 -1.65 -8.17 -5.89
N LEU A 297 -2.42 -8.27 -4.80
CA LEU A 297 -3.07 -9.53 -4.41
C LEU A 297 -4.02 -10.05 -5.50
N SER A 298 -4.54 -9.18 -6.37
CA SER A 298 -5.34 -9.60 -7.54
C SER A 298 -4.56 -10.46 -8.54
N PHE A 299 -3.23 -10.35 -8.59
CA PHE A 299 -2.40 -11.21 -9.44
C PHE A 299 -2.41 -12.68 -9.00
N ALA A 300 -2.82 -12.97 -7.76
CA ALA A 300 -2.99 -14.35 -7.31
C ALA A 300 -4.16 -15.07 -7.98
N GLY A 301 -5.09 -14.33 -8.63
CA GLY A 301 -6.23 -14.92 -9.34
C GLY A 301 -7.31 -15.48 -8.41
N ILE A 302 -7.28 -15.13 -7.13
CA ILE A 302 -8.20 -15.63 -6.10
C ILE A 302 -9.19 -14.51 -5.73
N PRO A 303 -10.52 -14.71 -5.90
CA PRO A 303 -11.50 -13.64 -5.74
C PRO A 303 -11.48 -12.96 -4.37
N PHE A 304 -11.47 -13.74 -3.28
CA PHE A 304 -11.50 -13.15 -1.93
C PHE A 304 -10.21 -12.39 -1.58
N LEU A 305 -9.04 -12.83 -2.08
CA LEU A 305 -7.79 -12.07 -1.92
C LEU A 305 -7.82 -10.77 -2.71
N THR A 306 -8.48 -10.77 -3.86
CA THR A 306 -8.68 -9.58 -4.69
C THR A 306 -9.56 -8.56 -3.97
N THR A 307 -10.72 -8.98 -3.44
CA THR A 307 -11.62 -8.07 -2.70
C THR A 307 -10.96 -7.54 -1.43
N MET A 308 -10.26 -8.40 -0.69
CA MET A 308 -9.51 -8.01 0.50
C MET A 308 -8.36 -7.03 0.17
N GLY A 309 -7.58 -7.29 -0.88
CA GLY A 309 -6.50 -6.42 -1.33
C GLY A 309 -7.00 -5.04 -1.79
N ILE A 310 -8.10 -5.00 -2.53
CA ILE A 310 -8.74 -3.74 -2.97
C ILE A 310 -9.25 -2.96 -1.75
N ALA A 311 -9.99 -3.60 -0.84
CA ALA A 311 -10.50 -2.97 0.37
C ALA A 311 -9.38 -2.39 1.25
N ALA A 312 -8.31 -3.16 1.48
CA ALA A 312 -7.14 -2.70 2.21
C ALA A 312 -6.43 -1.53 1.48
N SER A 313 -6.33 -1.57 0.15
CA SER A 313 -5.75 -0.46 -0.63
C SER A 313 -6.58 0.84 -0.50
N VAL A 314 -7.91 0.73 -0.48
CA VAL A 314 -8.82 1.87 -0.26
C VAL A 314 -8.63 2.43 1.14
N ALA A 315 -8.51 1.58 2.16
CA ALA A 315 -8.25 2.01 3.53
C ALA A 315 -6.93 2.81 3.64
N VAL A 316 -5.87 2.34 2.99
CA VAL A 316 -4.58 3.06 2.93
C VAL A 316 -4.72 4.37 2.14
N ALA A 317 -5.46 4.38 1.03
CA ALA A 317 -5.69 5.59 0.23
C ALA A 317 -6.39 6.67 1.05
N ILE A 318 -7.39 6.27 1.84
CA ILE A 318 -8.10 7.14 2.78
C ILE A 318 -7.14 7.65 3.85
N ALA A 319 -6.33 6.78 4.45
CA ALA A 319 -5.34 7.18 5.45
C ALA A 319 -4.35 8.24 4.91
N VAL A 320 -3.88 8.10 3.65
CA VAL A 320 -3.04 9.10 2.97
C VAL A 320 -3.80 10.41 2.76
N CYS A 321 -5.02 10.37 2.23
CA CYS A 321 -5.85 11.56 2.00
C CYS A 321 -6.15 12.31 3.31
N VAL A 322 -6.49 11.59 4.37
CA VAL A 322 -6.73 12.14 5.70
C VAL A 322 -5.43 12.72 6.27
N GLY A 323 -4.30 12.03 6.15
CA GLY A 323 -2.99 12.52 6.59
C GLY A 323 -2.54 13.81 5.89
N LEU A 324 -2.85 13.96 4.61
CA LEU A 324 -2.45 15.13 3.82
C LEU A 324 -3.39 16.34 3.98
N THR A 325 -4.60 16.15 4.53
CA THR A 325 -5.60 17.21 4.66
C THR A 325 -5.97 17.50 6.13
N LEU A 326 -6.31 16.47 6.90
CA LEU A 326 -6.76 16.63 8.28
C LEU A 326 -5.60 16.89 9.24
N THR A 327 -4.43 16.28 9.04
CA THR A 327 -3.23 16.59 9.84
C THR A 327 -2.84 18.07 9.75
N PRO A 328 -2.67 18.70 8.56
CA PRO A 328 -2.38 20.13 8.49
C PRO A 328 -3.52 21.02 9.03
N ALA A 329 -4.79 20.58 8.95
CA ALA A 329 -5.90 21.27 9.60
C ALA A 329 -5.78 21.24 11.14
N PHE A 330 -5.45 20.10 11.74
CA PHE A 330 -5.21 20.01 13.19
C PHE A 330 -4.00 20.84 13.65
N LEU A 331 -2.93 20.90 12.84
CA LEU A 331 -1.82 21.84 13.06
C LEU A 331 -2.29 23.30 13.01
N GLY A 332 -3.23 23.63 12.12
CA GLY A 332 -3.91 24.93 12.05
C GLY A 332 -4.63 25.33 13.33
N PHE A 333 -5.25 24.38 14.05
CA PHE A 333 -5.84 24.65 15.37
C PHE A 333 -4.79 24.87 16.45
N ALA A 334 -3.67 24.15 16.40
CA ALA A 334 -2.61 24.27 17.40
C ALA A 334 -1.72 25.51 17.23
N ARG A 335 -1.52 25.98 16.00
CA ARG A 335 -0.64 27.13 15.66
C ARG A 335 0.73 27.02 16.37
N HIS A 336 1.12 28.01 17.17
CA HIS A 336 2.39 28.00 17.89
C HIS A 336 2.46 27.04 19.10
N ARG A 337 1.39 26.29 19.44
CA ARG A 337 1.40 25.37 20.59
C ARG A 337 2.14 24.04 20.30
N VAL A 338 2.69 23.87 19.10
CA VAL A 338 3.31 22.61 18.64
C VAL A 338 4.72 22.37 19.21
N VAL A 339 5.36 23.37 19.81
CA VAL A 339 6.80 23.33 20.19
C VAL A 339 7.12 22.38 21.36
N GLY A 340 6.10 21.94 22.11
CA GLY A 340 6.19 20.94 23.19
C GLY A 340 6.70 21.46 24.54
N TRP A 341 6.68 20.59 25.56
CA TRP A 341 7.08 20.94 26.93
C TRP A 341 8.59 21.21 27.05
N GLY A 342 8.92 22.30 27.75
CA GLY A 342 10.31 22.71 28.01
C GLY A 342 10.92 23.70 27.01
N TYR A 343 10.20 24.08 25.95
CA TYR A 343 10.64 25.15 25.06
C TYR A 343 10.47 26.52 25.73
N LYS A 344 11.56 27.05 26.31
CA LYS A 344 11.60 28.44 26.76
C LYS A 344 11.73 29.34 25.53
N LYS A 345 10.61 29.95 25.12
CA LYS A 345 10.59 31.05 24.14
C LYS A 345 11.59 32.11 24.61
N GLN A 346 12.71 32.28 23.92
CA GLN A 346 13.64 33.36 24.22
C GLN A 346 12.88 34.66 24.03
N LYS A 347 12.52 35.29 25.14
CA LYS A 347 11.70 36.49 25.17
C LYS A 347 12.56 37.60 24.55
N LYS A 348 12.25 37.99 23.31
CA LYS A 348 12.77 39.23 22.71
C LYS A 348 12.33 40.35 23.65
N ARG A 349 13.22 40.80 24.55
CA ARG A 349 12.94 41.92 25.45
C ARG A 349 12.92 43.16 24.55
N SER A 350 11.73 43.57 24.10
CA SER A 350 11.53 44.95 23.70
C SER A 350 11.62 45.79 24.98
N ARG A 351 12.77 46.42 25.22
CA ARG A 351 12.83 47.61 26.06
C ARG A 351 13.09 48.79 25.14
N THR A 352 12.06 49.62 25.04
CA THR A 352 12.10 51.00 24.58
C THR A 352 13.15 51.77 25.38
N ALA A 353 14.19 52.29 24.72
CA ALA A 353 14.86 53.59 24.99
C ALA A 353 16.18 53.70 24.20
N THR A 354 16.17 54.58 23.20
CA THR A 354 17.21 55.53 22.72
C THR A 354 18.71 55.16 22.68
N ALA A 355 19.28 55.45 21.50
CA ALA A 355 20.64 55.90 21.16
C ALA A 355 21.47 54.92 20.29
N GLU A 356 22.01 55.46 19.20
CA GLU A 356 22.36 54.83 17.93
C GLU A 356 23.76 54.17 17.84
N ASP A 357 24.52 54.04 18.93
CA ASP A 357 25.90 53.51 18.86
C ASP A 357 26.08 52.03 19.27
N ASP A 358 25.04 51.35 19.78
CA ASP A 358 25.14 49.96 20.28
C ASP A 358 24.59 48.88 19.31
N ALA A 359 24.11 49.28 18.13
CA ALA A 359 23.43 48.38 17.19
C ALA A 359 24.37 47.30 16.61
N ALA A 360 25.60 47.66 16.27
CA ALA A 360 26.58 46.73 15.70
C ALA A 360 27.06 45.68 16.73
N ALA A 361 27.32 46.10 17.97
CA ALA A 361 27.77 45.19 19.04
C ALA A 361 26.64 44.26 19.52
N ALA A 362 25.38 44.73 19.50
CA ALA A 362 24.22 43.91 19.83
C ALA A 362 23.87 42.89 18.73
N GLU A 363 24.06 43.23 17.46
CA GLU A 363 23.94 42.29 16.33
C GLU A 363 25.01 41.21 16.38
N GLU A 364 26.25 41.57 16.73
CA GLU A 364 27.37 40.64 16.83
C GLU A 364 27.20 39.68 18.03
N ALA A 365 26.72 40.18 19.17
CA ALA A 365 26.38 39.36 20.34
C ALA A 365 25.14 38.46 20.12
N ALA A 366 24.14 38.93 19.35
CA ALA A 366 22.99 38.13 18.94
C ALA A 366 23.42 37.04 17.95
N ALA A 367 24.26 37.37 16.97
CA ALA A 367 24.86 36.42 16.03
C ALA A 367 25.74 35.39 16.77
N GLU A 368 26.51 35.80 17.78
CA GLU A 368 27.34 34.88 18.57
C GLU A 368 26.52 33.97 19.49
N SER A 369 25.41 34.45 20.06
CA SER A 369 24.51 33.63 20.86
C SER A 369 23.71 32.62 20.02
N VAL A 370 23.28 33.00 18.81
CA VAL A 370 22.70 32.10 17.79
C VAL A 370 23.75 31.11 17.29
N ARG A 371 25.00 31.55 17.10
CA ARG A 371 26.13 30.64 16.84
C ARG A 371 26.37 29.70 18.01
N ARG A 372 26.36 30.11 19.28
CA ARG A 372 26.53 29.20 20.44
C ARG A 372 25.37 28.24 20.62
N ALA A 373 24.12 28.67 20.41
CA ALA A 373 22.94 27.81 20.48
C ALA A 373 22.90 26.79 19.33
N SER A 374 23.22 27.22 18.11
CA SER A 374 23.42 26.32 16.98
C SER A 374 24.62 25.39 17.21
N THR A 375 25.71 25.87 17.81
CA THR A 375 26.88 25.04 18.17
C THR A 375 26.55 24.03 19.27
N ALA A 376 25.69 24.37 20.23
CA ALA A 376 25.22 23.47 21.28
C ALA A 376 24.23 22.41 20.75
N ALA A 377 23.32 22.79 19.84
CA ALA A 377 22.45 21.85 19.12
C ALA A 377 23.26 20.92 18.20
N VAL A 378 24.24 21.46 17.48
CA VAL A 378 25.21 20.70 16.67
C VAL A 378 26.12 19.82 17.56
N ARG A 379 26.46 20.25 18.79
CA ARG A 379 27.19 19.42 19.78
C ARG A 379 26.34 18.28 20.34
N ALA A 380 25.06 18.52 20.63
CA ALA A 380 24.12 17.48 21.04
C ALA A 380 23.90 16.45 19.91
N GLN A 381 23.87 16.90 18.66
CA GLN A 381 23.90 16.05 17.47
C GLN A 381 25.26 15.33 17.28
N ARG A 382 26.39 15.91 17.73
CA ARG A 382 27.72 15.30 17.59
C ARG A 382 27.91 14.01 18.41
N ASN A 383 27.13 13.76 19.47
CA ASN A 383 27.35 12.66 20.43
C ASN A 383 26.12 11.76 20.74
N GLY A 384 25.02 11.88 19.99
CA GLY A 384 23.78 11.12 20.24
C GLY A 384 23.88 9.60 20.02
N PRO A 385 22.95 8.80 20.59
CA PRO A 385 22.96 7.33 20.50
C PRO A 385 22.91 6.83 19.06
N ALA A 386 22.12 7.47 18.20
CA ALA A 386 22.04 7.12 16.77
C ALA A 386 23.40 7.22 16.06
N LYS A 387 24.19 8.26 16.37
CA LYS A 387 25.52 8.45 15.78
C LYS A 387 26.54 7.41 16.29
N ARG A 388 26.42 6.99 17.55
CA ARG A 388 27.25 5.90 18.11
C ARG A 388 26.92 4.57 17.45
N TRP A 389 25.63 4.28 17.27
CA TRP A 389 25.15 3.06 16.62
C TRP A 389 25.64 2.96 15.18
N VAL A 390 25.34 3.97 14.34
CA VAL A 390 25.83 3.98 12.94
C VAL A 390 27.36 4.00 12.87
N GLY A 391 28.02 4.64 13.83
CA GLY A 391 29.47 4.59 13.96
C GLY A 391 30.01 3.17 14.17
N LEU A 392 29.37 2.39 15.04
CA LEU A 392 29.72 0.98 15.29
C LEU A 392 29.46 0.12 14.04
N VAL A 393 28.25 0.21 13.48
CA VAL A 393 27.80 -0.53 12.28
C VAL A 393 28.72 -0.28 11.09
N THR A 394 29.09 0.98 10.84
CA THR A 394 29.95 1.35 9.71
C THR A 394 31.45 1.13 9.99
N ARG A 395 31.86 0.81 11.22
CA ARG A 395 33.26 0.55 11.56
C ARG A 395 33.71 -0.86 11.16
N HIS A 396 32.83 -1.84 11.32
CA HIS A 396 33.09 -3.24 10.92
C HIS A 396 31.96 -3.77 10.02
N PRO A 397 31.72 -3.16 8.85
CA PRO A 397 30.51 -3.40 8.09
C PRO A 397 30.40 -4.84 7.57
N VAL A 398 31.51 -5.51 7.23
CA VAL A 398 31.49 -6.94 6.84
C VAL A 398 30.99 -7.83 7.98
N VAL A 399 31.53 -7.65 9.19
CA VAL A 399 31.16 -8.44 10.37
C VAL A 399 29.70 -8.18 10.72
N THR A 400 29.26 -6.93 10.69
CA THR A 400 27.86 -6.57 10.94
C THR A 400 26.92 -7.18 9.91
N SER A 401 27.25 -7.10 8.61
CA SER A 401 26.41 -7.69 7.56
C SER A 401 26.30 -9.22 7.69
N VAL A 402 27.41 -9.93 7.91
CA VAL A 402 27.40 -11.38 8.07
C VAL A 402 26.66 -11.80 9.34
N ALA A 403 26.85 -11.09 10.45
CA ALA A 403 26.16 -11.39 11.71
C ALA A 403 24.64 -11.20 11.59
N VAL A 404 24.18 -10.12 10.96
CA VAL A 404 22.75 -9.87 10.76
C VAL A 404 22.15 -10.89 9.79
N ILE A 405 22.78 -11.14 8.63
CA ILE A 405 22.30 -12.14 7.66
C ILE A 405 22.26 -13.54 8.30
N GLY A 406 23.29 -13.91 9.07
CA GLY A 406 23.34 -15.18 9.79
C GLY A 406 22.24 -15.30 10.84
N LEU A 407 22.01 -14.25 11.64
CA LEU A 407 20.93 -14.22 12.62
C LEU A 407 19.56 -14.39 11.96
N LEU A 408 19.28 -13.60 10.91
CA LEU A 408 18.00 -13.69 10.18
C LEU A 408 17.84 -15.04 9.48
N GLY A 409 18.91 -15.59 8.93
CA GLY A 409 18.92 -16.93 8.33
C GLY A 409 18.57 -18.03 9.35
N VAL A 410 19.12 -17.95 10.57
CA VAL A 410 18.77 -18.88 11.66
C VAL A 410 17.33 -18.69 12.10
N THR A 411 16.86 -17.46 12.24
CA THR A 411 15.46 -17.16 12.58
C THR A 411 14.48 -17.64 11.52
N ALA A 412 14.90 -17.73 10.26
CA ALA A 412 14.09 -18.23 9.15
C ALA A 412 14.01 -19.77 9.06
N ILE A 413 14.85 -20.54 9.79
CA ILE A 413 14.84 -22.01 9.73
C ILE A 413 13.45 -22.63 9.98
N PRO A 414 12.68 -22.19 11.00
CA PRO A 414 11.37 -22.77 11.25
C PRO A 414 10.36 -22.50 10.12
N ALA A 415 10.60 -21.51 9.25
CA ALA A 415 9.71 -21.25 8.12
C ALA A 415 9.59 -22.45 7.17
N ALA A 416 10.57 -23.37 7.18
CA ALA A 416 10.53 -24.59 6.39
C ALA A 416 9.52 -25.63 6.91
N SER A 417 9.01 -25.49 8.13
CA SER A 417 7.96 -26.37 8.67
C SER A 417 6.54 -25.90 8.39
N LEU A 418 6.37 -24.72 7.75
CA LEU A 418 5.07 -24.09 7.54
C LEU A 418 4.05 -25.02 6.86
N ALA A 419 3.09 -25.49 7.64
CA ALA A 419 1.89 -26.17 7.20
C ALA A 419 0.78 -25.12 7.03
N LEU A 420 0.24 -25.03 5.81
CA LEU A 420 -0.77 -24.06 5.43
C LEU A 420 -2.12 -24.75 5.22
N THR A 421 -3.15 -24.32 5.94
CA THR A 421 -4.53 -24.80 5.75
C THR A 421 -5.54 -23.68 6.05
N LEU A 422 -6.83 -23.91 5.82
CA LEU A 422 -7.87 -22.99 6.29
C LEU A 422 -8.31 -23.36 7.72
N PRO A 423 -8.65 -22.37 8.58
CA PRO A 423 -9.09 -22.62 9.95
C PRO A 423 -10.29 -23.56 10.01
N ASN A 424 -10.32 -24.39 11.05
CA ASN A 424 -11.44 -25.27 11.38
C ASN A 424 -11.85 -25.07 12.85
N ALA A 425 -12.96 -25.67 13.26
CA ALA A 425 -13.50 -25.53 14.62
C ALA A 425 -12.52 -26.00 15.71
N GLY A 426 -11.60 -26.93 15.39
CA GLY A 426 -10.57 -27.39 16.31
C GLY A 426 -9.54 -26.32 16.72
N GLN A 427 -9.52 -25.16 16.06
CA GLN A 427 -8.64 -24.02 16.38
C GLN A 427 -9.30 -22.95 17.25
N LEU A 428 -10.59 -23.08 17.58
CA LEU A 428 -11.34 -22.12 18.40
C LEU A 428 -10.87 -22.14 19.88
N PRO A 429 -11.27 -21.15 20.71
CA PRO A 429 -10.92 -21.13 22.13
C PRO A 429 -11.49 -22.32 22.92
N PRO A 430 -10.83 -22.76 24.01
CA PRO A 430 -11.37 -23.81 24.88
C PRO A 430 -12.74 -23.40 25.46
N GLY A 431 -13.71 -24.32 25.41
CA GLY A 431 -15.07 -24.10 25.91
C GLY A 431 -16.07 -23.58 24.86
N ASP A 432 -15.61 -23.26 23.66
CA ASP A 432 -16.48 -23.00 22.51
C ASP A 432 -17.23 -24.29 22.10
N GLU A 433 -18.55 -24.22 21.93
CA GLU A 433 -19.39 -25.39 21.60
C GLU A 433 -18.95 -26.07 20.30
N ALA A 434 -18.56 -25.30 19.27
CA ALA A 434 -18.11 -25.85 18.00
C ALA A 434 -16.76 -26.56 18.14
N ARG A 435 -15.87 -26.07 19.02
CA ARG A 435 -14.62 -26.78 19.36
C ARG A 435 -14.89 -28.07 20.10
N VAL A 436 -15.76 -28.04 21.11
CA VAL A 436 -16.06 -29.23 21.90
C VAL A 436 -16.71 -30.29 21.02
N ALA A 437 -17.63 -29.90 20.12
CA ALA A 437 -18.17 -30.81 19.10
C ALA A 437 -17.04 -31.41 18.23
N TYR A 438 -16.12 -30.60 17.72
CA TYR A 438 -14.98 -31.08 16.94
C TYR A 438 -14.12 -32.11 17.69
N GLU A 439 -13.80 -31.84 18.96
CA GLU A 439 -13.00 -32.72 19.83
C GLU A 439 -13.75 -34.03 20.14
N LEU A 440 -15.07 -33.98 20.37
CA LEU A 440 -15.89 -35.17 20.58
C LEU A 440 -16.04 -35.99 19.29
N THR A 441 -16.17 -35.36 18.12
CA THR A 441 -16.14 -36.08 16.83
C THR A 441 -14.81 -36.81 16.66
N ASP A 442 -13.70 -36.15 16.97
CA ASP A 442 -12.34 -36.73 16.89
C ASP A 442 -12.21 -37.94 17.84
N GLU A 443 -12.64 -37.79 19.09
CA GLU A 443 -12.55 -38.83 20.13
C GLU A 443 -13.39 -40.08 19.81
N TYR A 444 -14.66 -39.92 19.41
CA TYR A 444 -15.60 -41.03 19.30
C TYR A 444 -15.79 -41.58 17.88
N PHE A 445 -15.53 -40.77 16.85
CA PHE A 445 -15.72 -41.15 15.44
C PHE A 445 -14.41 -41.16 14.64
N GLY A 446 -13.32 -40.68 15.23
CA GLY A 446 -12.00 -40.59 14.62
C GLY A 446 -11.76 -39.25 13.91
N PRO A 447 -10.48 -38.88 13.69
CA PRO A 447 -10.12 -37.53 13.21
C PRO A 447 -10.68 -37.18 11.84
N GLY A 448 -10.81 -38.13 10.92
CA GLY A 448 -11.37 -37.88 9.59
C GLY A 448 -12.88 -37.67 9.55
N ALA A 449 -13.61 -37.97 10.65
CA ALA A 449 -15.04 -37.70 10.72
C ALA A 449 -15.37 -36.19 10.70
N ASN A 450 -14.42 -35.35 11.12
CA ASN A 450 -14.51 -33.89 11.04
C ASN A 450 -14.35 -33.31 9.63
N GLY A 451 -13.95 -34.13 8.65
CA GLY A 451 -13.65 -33.67 7.29
C GLY A 451 -13.95 -34.70 6.21
N PRO A 452 -15.21 -35.16 6.06
CA PRO A 452 -15.55 -36.12 5.03
C PRO A 452 -15.35 -35.53 3.63
N LEU A 453 -14.87 -36.37 2.72
CA LEU A 453 -14.75 -36.07 1.30
C LEU A 453 -15.97 -36.63 0.57
N ILE A 454 -16.33 -36.03 -0.57
CA ILE A 454 -17.44 -36.53 -1.40
C ILE A 454 -16.90 -36.74 -2.80
N MET A 455 -17.08 -37.93 -3.37
CA MET A 455 -16.94 -38.13 -4.81
C MET A 455 -18.32 -38.15 -5.46
N THR A 456 -18.50 -37.39 -6.53
CA THR A 456 -19.80 -37.28 -7.19
C THR A 456 -19.68 -37.32 -8.71
N GLY A 457 -20.69 -37.88 -9.38
CA GLY A 457 -20.71 -37.96 -10.83
C GLY A 457 -22.09 -38.28 -11.39
N THR A 458 -22.25 -38.03 -12.69
CA THR A 458 -23.49 -38.35 -13.42
C THR A 458 -23.55 -39.83 -13.74
N ILE A 459 -24.62 -40.49 -13.29
CA ILE A 459 -24.85 -41.94 -13.44
C ILE A 459 -25.99 -42.26 -14.42
N VAL A 460 -26.46 -41.26 -15.19
CA VAL A 460 -27.57 -41.36 -16.17
C VAL A 460 -27.38 -42.48 -17.19
N THR A 461 -26.13 -42.87 -17.47
CA THR A 461 -25.79 -43.94 -18.41
C THR A 461 -25.96 -45.35 -17.83
N SER A 462 -26.18 -45.48 -16.52
CA SER A 462 -26.32 -46.77 -15.84
C SER A 462 -27.76 -47.27 -15.83
N ASN A 463 -27.94 -48.56 -16.12
CA ASN A 463 -29.22 -49.24 -15.98
C ASN A 463 -29.41 -49.86 -14.57
N ASP A 464 -28.38 -49.80 -13.71
CA ASP A 464 -28.40 -50.32 -12.35
C ASP A 464 -27.62 -49.37 -11.42
N PRO A 465 -28.21 -48.22 -11.06
CA PRO A 465 -27.51 -47.18 -10.32
C PRO A 465 -27.15 -47.60 -8.89
N LEU A 466 -27.92 -48.50 -8.26
CA LEU A 466 -27.64 -48.95 -6.89
C LEU A 466 -26.40 -49.83 -6.83
N ASN A 467 -26.35 -50.91 -7.63
CA ASN A 467 -25.18 -51.80 -7.63
C ASN A 467 -23.93 -51.10 -8.17
N LEU A 468 -24.09 -50.17 -9.10
CA LEU A 468 -23.00 -49.33 -9.58
C LEU A 468 -22.39 -48.52 -8.42
N MET A 469 -23.21 -47.83 -7.64
CA MET A 469 -22.72 -47.01 -6.52
C MET A 469 -22.07 -47.88 -5.43
N THR A 470 -22.62 -49.05 -5.12
CA THR A 470 -21.98 -50.00 -4.20
C THR A 470 -20.60 -50.44 -4.71
N SER A 471 -20.49 -50.78 -6.00
CA SER A 471 -19.24 -51.23 -6.60
C SER A 471 -18.17 -50.12 -6.63
N ILE A 472 -18.58 -48.89 -6.91
CA ILE A 472 -17.70 -47.70 -6.85
C ILE A 472 -17.23 -47.48 -5.40
N GLY A 473 -18.15 -47.56 -4.43
CA GLY A 473 -17.83 -47.44 -3.00
C GLY A 473 -16.80 -48.48 -2.55
N ASP A 474 -16.97 -49.75 -2.95
CA ASP A 474 -16.06 -50.84 -2.61
C ASP A 474 -14.65 -50.68 -3.21
N GLU A 475 -14.54 -50.11 -4.41
CA GLU A 475 -13.24 -49.78 -5.02
C GLU A 475 -12.57 -48.59 -4.33
N ILE A 476 -13.33 -47.55 -3.98
CA ILE A 476 -12.81 -46.38 -3.26
C ILE A 476 -12.36 -46.77 -1.85
N ALA A 477 -13.06 -47.68 -1.18
CA ALA A 477 -12.70 -48.18 0.15
C ALA A 477 -11.34 -48.91 0.19
N LYS A 478 -10.80 -49.33 -0.97
CA LYS A 478 -9.47 -49.97 -1.08
C LYS A 478 -8.33 -48.96 -1.21
N ILE A 479 -8.63 -47.68 -1.42
CA ILE A 479 -7.63 -46.63 -1.58
C ILE A 479 -6.98 -46.35 -0.21
N PRO A 480 -5.64 -46.39 -0.10
CA PRO A 480 -4.93 -46.08 1.14
C PRO A 480 -5.35 -44.72 1.73
N GLY A 481 -5.56 -44.65 3.05
CA GLY A 481 -5.99 -43.43 3.72
C GLY A 481 -7.51 -43.25 3.81
N VAL A 482 -8.31 -44.08 3.16
CA VAL A 482 -9.76 -44.16 3.37
C VAL A 482 -10.06 -45.04 4.59
N ALA A 483 -10.58 -44.44 5.67
CA ALA A 483 -10.98 -45.21 6.85
C ALA A 483 -12.26 -46.00 6.60
N LYS A 484 -13.27 -45.34 6.00
CA LYS A 484 -14.53 -45.97 5.60
C LYS A 484 -15.28 -45.14 4.56
N VAL A 485 -16.15 -45.80 3.81
CA VAL A 485 -17.17 -45.16 2.98
C VAL A 485 -18.46 -45.09 3.78
N ALA A 486 -18.87 -43.89 4.19
CA ALA A 486 -20.03 -43.69 5.06
C ALA A 486 -21.35 -43.93 4.33
N LEU A 487 -21.41 -43.53 3.06
CA LEU A 487 -22.58 -43.60 2.19
C LEU A 487 -22.14 -43.72 0.73
N ALA A 488 -22.77 -44.60 -0.04
CA ALA A 488 -22.63 -44.66 -1.49
C ALA A 488 -24.03 -44.87 -2.11
N THR A 489 -24.63 -43.81 -2.65
CA THR A 489 -26.03 -43.84 -3.11
C THR A 489 -26.27 -42.93 -4.32
N PRO A 490 -27.20 -43.30 -5.21
CA PRO A 490 -27.79 -42.36 -6.15
C PRO A 490 -28.70 -41.35 -5.43
N ASN A 491 -28.93 -40.22 -6.07
CA ASN A 491 -29.98 -39.27 -5.69
C ASN A 491 -31.38 -39.80 -6.06
N ALA A 492 -32.43 -39.08 -5.64
CA ALA A 492 -33.83 -39.49 -5.85
C ALA A 492 -34.22 -39.65 -7.33
N THR A 493 -33.62 -38.85 -8.21
CA THR A 493 -33.82 -38.89 -9.67
C THR A 493 -32.92 -39.92 -10.37
N ALA A 494 -32.02 -40.57 -9.63
CA ALA A 494 -31.05 -41.56 -10.12
C ALA A 494 -30.18 -41.10 -11.30
N ASP A 495 -29.92 -39.80 -11.39
CA ASP A 495 -29.05 -39.17 -12.40
C ASP A 495 -27.68 -38.77 -11.84
N THR A 496 -27.56 -38.58 -10.52
CA THR A 496 -26.29 -38.25 -9.84
C THR A 496 -26.00 -39.24 -8.71
N GLY A 497 -24.77 -39.73 -8.65
CA GLY A 497 -24.25 -40.57 -7.58
C GLY A 497 -23.36 -39.80 -6.61
N ILE A 498 -23.38 -40.18 -5.33
CA ILE A 498 -22.43 -39.69 -4.32
C ILE A 498 -21.77 -40.85 -3.57
N VAL A 499 -20.48 -40.71 -3.29
CA VAL A 499 -19.72 -41.54 -2.38
C VAL A 499 -19.12 -40.65 -1.31
N GLN A 500 -19.62 -40.76 -0.09
CA GLN A 500 -19.09 -40.04 1.07
C GLN A 500 -17.98 -40.86 1.72
N ILE A 501 -16.79 -40.29 1.76
CA ILE A 501 -15.55 -40.91 2.17
C ILE A 501 -15.12 -40.27 3.50
N VAL A 502 -14.84 -41.09 4.50
CA VAL A 502 -14.26 -40.64 5.77
C VAL A 502 -12.76 -40.98 5.73
N PRO A 503 -11.86 -39.98 5.73
CA PRO A 503 -10.41 -40.21 5.78
C PRO A 503 -9.97 -40.84 7.10
N GLU A 504 -8.76 -41.40 7.14
CA GLU A 504 -8.11 -41.84 8.39
C GLU A 504 -7.60 -40.66 9.24
N THR A 505 -7.40 -39.49 8.64
CA THR A 505 -6.73 -38.34 9.24
C THR A 505 -7.60 -37.08 9.21
N ALA A 506 -7.28 -36.10 10.05
CA ALA A 506 -8.02 -34.85 10.17
C ALA A 506 -7.96 -34.01 8.89
N PRO A 507 -8.94 -33.12 8.63
CA PRO A 507 -8.97 -32.27 7.43
C PRO A 507 -7.75 -31.33 7.27
N ASP A 508 -7.05 -31.02 8.35
CA ASP A 508 -5.84 -30.17 8.38
C ASP A 508 -4.52 -30.98 8.38
N ASP A 509 -4.56 -32.30 8.33
CA ASP A 509 -3.38 -33.16 8.18
C ASP A 509 -2.95 -33.23 6.70
N PRO A 510 -1.65 -33.03 6.38
CA PRO A 510 -1.14 -33.14 5.01
C PRO A 510 -1.49 -34.47 4.31
N ARG A 511 -1.63 -35.57 5.08
CA ARG A 511 -2.02 -36.89 4.53
C ARG A 511 -3.43 -36.91 3.95
N THR A 512 -4.34 -36.08 4.46
CA THR A 512 -5.68 -35.93 3.89
C THR A 512 -5.64 -35.22 2.54
N ALA A 513 -4.73 -34.25 2.37
CA ALA A 513 -4.48 -33.62 1.07
C ALA A 513 -3.89 -34.60 0.05
N ASP A 514 -2.98 -35.47 0.49
CA ASP A 514 -2.45 -36.55 -0.35
C ASP A 514 -3.54 -37.54 -0.76
N LEU A 515 -4.46 -37.90 0.16
CA LEU A 515 -5.62 -38.73 -0.16
C LEU A 515 -6.50 -38.07 -1.23
N VAL A 516 -6.80 -36.77 -1.14
CA VAL A 516 -7.56 -36.07 -2.20
C VAL A 516 -6.87 -36.17 -3.55
N ARG A 517 -5.54 -35.98 -3.59
CA ARG A 517 -4.75 -36.13 -4.83
C ARG A 517 -4.77 -37.57 -5.34
N GLU A 518 -4.75 -38.56 -4.46
CA GLU A 518 -4.83 -39.97 -4.82
C GLU A 518 -6.22 -40.36 -5.35
N LEU A 519 -7.30 -39.88 -4.73
CA LEU A 519 -8.68 -40.05 -5.22
C LEU A 519 -8.85 -39.48 -6.63
N ARG A 520 -8.28 -38.30 -6.90
CA ARG A 520 -8.26 -37.69 -8.23
C ARG A 520 -7.41 -38.47 -9.23
N ALA A 521 -6.25 -38.95 -8.80
CA ALA A 521 -5.38 -39.79 -9.63
C ALA A 521 -6.03 -41.15 -9.96
N ALA A 522 -6.96 -41.62 -9.12
CA ALA A 522 -7.74 -42.83 -9.34
C ALA A 522 -8.93 -42.64 -10.30
N GLU A 523 -9.38 -41.41 -10.55
CA GLU A 523 -10.55 -41.11 -11.42
C GLU A 523 -10.45 -41.77 -12.81
N PRO A 524 -9.31 -41.72 -13.53
CA PRO A 524 -9.24 -42.34 -14.86
C PRO A 524 -9.44 -43.86 -14.80
N ARG A 525 -8.91 -44.53 -13.76
CA ARG A 525 -9.10 -45.97 -13.55
C ARG A 525 -10.56 -46.30 -13.25
N LEU A 526 -11.21 -45.48 -12.43
CA LEU A 526 -12.62 -45.65 -12.09
C LEU A 526 -13.51 -45.38 -13.30
N TYR A 527 -13.17 -44.40 -14.13
CA TYR A 527 -13.87 -44.12 -15.39
C TYR A 527 -13.77 -45.29 -16.36
N ASP A 528 -12.58 -45.85 -16.57
CA ASP A 528 -12.39 -47.01 -17.46
C ASP A 528 -13.19 -48.23 -16.99
N GLN A 529 -13.37 -48.40 -15.68
CA GLN A 529 -14.07 -49.54 -15.09
C GLN A 529 -15.59 -49.37 -15.08
N PHE A 530 -16.08 -48.17 -14.78
CA PHE A 530 -17.50 -47.91 -14.49
C PHE A 530 -18.19 -46.98 -15.49
N GLY A 531 -17.45 -46.29 -16.34
CA GLY A 531 -17.98 -45.36 -17.34
C GLY A 531 -18.56 -44.06 -16.77
N VAL A 532 -18.19 -43.70 -15.55
CA VAL A 532 -18.70 -42.52 -14.83
C VAL A 532 -17.54 -41.60 -14.47
N HIS A 533 -17.64 -40.33 -14.85
CA HIS A 533 -16.71 -39.30 -14.39
C HIS A 533 -17.05 -38.91 -12.97
N LEU A 534 -16.09 -39.04 -12.05
CA LEU A 534 -16.26 -38.72 -10.64
C LEU A 534 -15.39 -37.52 -10.27
N LEU A 535 -15.98 -36.51 -9.67
CA LEU A 535 -15.30 -35.32 -9.17
C LEU A 535 -15.13 -35.44 -7.66
N VAL A 536 -13.92 -35.16 -7.16
CA VAL A 536 -13.63 -35.08 -5.73
C VAL A 536 -14.00 -33.69 -5.21
N THR A 537 -15.00 -33.64 -4.34
CA THR A 537 -15.59 -32.44 -3.74
C THR A 537 -15.86 -32.64 -2.24
N GLY A 538 -16.66 -31.76 -1.65
CA GLY A 538 -16.84 -31.60 -0.22
C GLY A 538 -15.98 -30.46 0.32
N TYR A 539 -16.39 -29.93 1.48
CA TYR A 539 -15.75 -28.76 2.09
C TYR A 539 -14.23 -28.94 2.25
N THR A 540 -13.79 -30.10 2.75
CA THR A 540 -12.36 -30.40 2.93
C THR A 540 -11.60 -30.42 1.60
N ALA A 541 -12.17 -30.95 0.52
CA ALA A 541 -11.53 -30.89 -0.80
C ALA A 541 -11.44 -29.45 -1.32
N VAL A 542 -12.47 -28.63 -1.06
CA VAL A 542 -12.47 -27.20 -1.40
C VAL A 542 -11.38 -26.45 -0.63
N THR A 543 -11.24 -26.69 0.69
CA THR A 543 -10.20 -26.03 1.49
C THR A 543 -8.78 -26.46 1.09
N ILE A 544 -8.58 -27.72 0.70
CA ILE A 544 -7.31 -28.22 0.16
C ILE A 544 -6.99 -27.55 -1.18
N ASP A 545 -7.95 -27.48 -2.11
CA ASP A 545 -7.74 -26.81 -3.41
C ASP A 545 -7.40 -25.32 -3.24
N ILE A 546 -8.09 -24.65 -2.32
CA ILE A 546 -7.77 -23.27 -1.95
C ILE A 546 -6.32 -23.19 -1.47
N SER A 547 -5.94 -24.02 -0.51
CA SER A 547 -4.59 -24.01 0.06
C SER A 547 -3.50 -24.29 -0.99
N ASP A 548 -3.72 -25.24 -1.89
CA ASP A 548 -2.80 -25.57 -3.00
C ASP A 548 -2.67 -24.40 -3.98
N GLN A 549 -3.77 -23.74 -4.35
CA GLN A 549 -3.74 -22.60 -5.25
C GLN A 549 -3.07 -21.37 -4.63
N LEU A 550 -3.32 -21.11 -3.34
CA LEU A 550 -2.62 -20.06 -2.61
C LEU A 550 -1.11 -20.34 -2.53
N GLY A 551 -0.74 -21.58 -2.20
CA GLY A 551 0.66 -22.01 -2.18
C GLY A 551 1.35 -21.82 -3.53
N ALA A 552 0.69 -22.20 -4.62
CA ALA A 552 1.20 -22.01 -5.98
C ALA A 552 1.32 -20.53 -6.37
N ALA A 553 0.47 -19.65 -5.83
CA ALA A 553 0.50 -18.21 -6.09
C ALA A 553 1.60 -17.46 -5.32
N LEU A 554 2.18 -18.04 -4.25
CA LEU A 554 3.18 -17.38 -3.41
C LEU A 554 4.41 -16.89 -4.19
N LEU A 555 4.99 -17.76 -5.02
CA LEU A 555 6.21 -17.42 -5.77
C LEU A 555 5.94 -16.38 -6.87
N PRO A 556 4.91 -16.53 -7.74
CA PRO A 556 4.53 -15.49 -8.70
C PRO A 556 4.24 -14.14 -8.03
N PHE A 557 3.51 -14.14 -6.92
CA PHE A 557 3.21 -12.93 -6.17
C PHE A 557 4.48 -12.29 -5.58
N GLY A 558 5.36 -13.08 -4.95
CA GLY A 558 6.63 -12.59 -4.43
C GLY A 558 7.52 -12.00 -5.52
N LEU A 559 7.60 -12.63 -6.70
CA LEU A 559 8.32 -12.10 -7.85
C LEU A 559 7.72 -10.78 -8.35
N PHE A 560 6.38 -10.67 -8.38
CA PHE A 560 5.69 -9.44 -8.74
C PHE A 560 6.01 -8.31 -7.75
N VAL A 561 5.85 -8.55 -6.45
CA VAL A 561 6.07 -7.56 -5.39
C VAL A 561 7.54 -7.11 -5.36
N VAL A 562 8.48 -8.05 -5.36
CA VAL A 562 9.92 -7.75 -5.37
C VAL A 562 10.32 -7.07 -6.68
N GLY A 563 9.86 -7.55 -7.83
CA GLY A 563 10.15 -6.95 -9.12
C GLY A 563 9.65 -5.51 -9.22
N LEU A 564 8.41 -5.27 -8.82
CA LEU A 564 7.83 -3.94 -8.74
C LEU A 564 8.63 -3.03 -7.78
N SER A 565 9.05 -3.56 -6.62
CA SER A 565 9.86 -2.82 -5.66
C SER A 565 11.17 -2.33 -6.25
N LEU A 566 11.85 -3.19 -7.00
CA LEU A 566 13.12 -2.87 -7.61
C LEU A 566 12.93 -1.73 -8.60
N VAL A 567 11.88 -1.78 -9.41
CA VAL A 567 11.54 -0.72 -10.37
C VAL A 567 11.22 0.59 -9.65
N LEU A 568 10.31 0.58 -8.67
CA LEU A 568 9.88 1.78 -7.95
C LEU A 568 11.05 2.46 -7.22
N LEU A 569 11.86 1.69 -6.49
CA LEU A 569 13.02 2.22 -5.78
C LEU A 569 14.09 2.73 -6.73
N MET A 570 14.27 2.06 -7.86
CA MET A 570 15.25 2.48 -8.87
C MET A 570 14.85 3.82 -9.49
N ILE A 571 13.55 4.07 -9.68
CA ILE A 571 13.02 5.38 -10.10
C ILE A 571 13.34 6.46 -9.04
N VAL A 572 13.11 6.18 -7.76
CA VAL A 572 13.31 7.16 -6.66
C VAL A 572 14.79 7.46 -6.43
N PHE A 573 15.60 6.44 -6.19
CA PHE A 573 16.99 6.61 -5.77
C PHE A 573 17.96 6.78 -6.93
N ARG A 574 17.51 6.52 -8.17
CA ARG A 574 18.35 6.46 -9.37
C ARG A 574 19.66 5.68 -9.11
N SER A 575 19.50 4.50 -8.51
CA SER A 575 20.58 3.57 -8.18
C SER A 575 20.11 2.13 -8.40
N ILE A 576 21.03 1.21 -8.76
CA ILE A 576 20.76 -0.23 -8.85
C ILE A 576 21.01 -0.93 -7.51
N TRP A 577 22.06 -0.55 -6.79
CA TRP A 577 22.47 -1.24 -5.56
C TRP A 577 21.56 -0.94 -4.37
N VAL A 578 21.04 0.28 -4.27
CA VAL A 578 20.11 0.65 -3.20
C VAL A 578 18.82 -0.20 -3.27
N PRO A 579 18.13 -0.32 -4.42
CA PRO A 579 16.99 -1.22 -4.56
C PRO A 579 17.32 -2.69 -4.27
N LEU A 580 18.42 -3.22 -4.80
CA LEU A 580 18.79 -4.63 -4.60
C LEU A 580 19.02 -4.96 -3.12
N THR A 581 19.73 -4.08 -2.41
CA THR A 581 19.99 -4.26 -0.97
C THR A 581 18.72 -4.11 -0.13
N ALA A 582 17.83 -3.19 -0.52
CA ALA A 582 16.52 -3.05 0.11
C ALA A 582 15.64 -4.29 -0.10
N ALA A 583 15.53 -4.78 -1.34
CA ALA A 583 14.74 -5.96 -1.68
C ALA A 583 15.28 -7.23 -1.01
N GLY A 584 16.60 -7.43 -0.99
CA GLY A 584 17.21 -8.56 -0.30
C GLY A 584 17.01 -8.49 1.22
N GLY A 585 17.13 -7.30 1.81
CA GLY A 585 16.83 -7.07 3.22
C GLY A 585 15.36 -7.37 3.55
N TYR A 586 14.44 -6.90 2.71
CA TYR A 586 13.01 -7.17 2.84
C TYR A 586 12.70 -8.69 2.79
N LEU A 587 13.28 -9.42 1.84
CA LEU A 587 13.11 -10.88 1.76
C LEU A 587 13.62 -11.59 3.02
N LEU A 588 14.73 -11.14 3.60
CA LEU A 588 15.22 -11.65 4.88
C LEU A 588 14.24 -11.35 6.03
N SER A 589 13.62 -10.16 6.06
CA SER A 589 12.60 -9.81 7.05
C SER A 589 11.36 -10.67 6.95
N VAL A 590 10.88 -10.94 5.72
CA VAL A 590 9.73 -11.84 5.47
C VAL A 590 10.06 -13.26 5.91
N ALA A 591 11.23 -13.78 5.53
CA ALA A 591 11.65 -15.12 5.94
C ALA A 591 11.79 -15.26 7.46
N ALA A 592 12.36 -14.26 8.13
CA ALA A 592 12.46 -14.24 9.60
C ALA A 592 11.07 -14.13 10.26
N SER A 593 10.16 -13.34 9.70
CA SER A 593 8.77 -13.24 10.15
C SER A 593 8.06 -14.59 10.08
N PHE A 594 8.13 -15.26 8.93
CA PHE A 594 7.59 -16.61 8.75
C PHE A 594 8.20 -17.62 9.71
N GLY A 595 9.51 -17.53 9.96
CA GLY A 595 10.18 -18.40 10.92
C GLY A 595 9.75 -18.18 12.36
N VAL A 596 9.49 -16.93 12.78
CA VAL A 596 8.94 -16.68 14.13
C VAL A 596 7.49 -17.16 14.23
N VAL A 597 6.68 -16.94 13.20
CA VAL A 597 5.28 -17.42 13.20
C VAL A 597 5.26 -18.96 13.28
N ALA A 598 6.05 -19.66 12.47
CA ALA A 598 6.16 -21.12 12.54
C ALA A 598 6.67 -21.61 13.91
N ALA A 599 7.70 -20.95 14.47
CA ALA A 599 8.21 -21.31 15.80
C ALA A 599 7.14 -21.17 16.89
N VAL A 600 6.27 -20.15 16.82
CA VAL A 600 5.21 -19.93 17.81
C VAL A 600 4.03 -20.87 17.60
N PHE A 601 3.48 -20.91 16.38
CA PHE A 601 2.22 -21.57 16.08
C PHE A 601 2.35 -23.05 15.74
N GLU A 602 3.52 -23.53 15.31
CA GLU A 602 3.76 -24.94 14.99
C GLU A 602 4.68 -25.63 15.99
N TRP A 603 5.78 -24.98 16.39
CA TRP A 603 6.70 -25.56 17.37
C TRP A 603 6.29 -25.26 18.82
N GLY A 604 5.30 -24.37 19.02
CA GLY A 604 4.74 -24.04 20.33
C GLY A 604 5.59 -23.10 21.20
N TRP A 605 6.57 -22.40 20.63
CA TRP A 605 7.40 -21.47 21.40
C TRP A 605 6.55 -20.27 21.87
N PHE A 606 6.54 -20.00 23.18
CA PHE A 606 5.72 -18.91 23.76
C PHE A 606 4.20 -19.01 23.49
N ALA A 607 3.69 -20.17 23.04
CA ALA A 607 2.28 -20.35 22.70
C ALA A 607 1.33 -19.99 23.88
N ASP A 608 1.64 -20.47 25.08
CA ASP A 608 0.86 -20.18 26.30
C ASP A 608 0.86 -18.69 26.65
N ALA A 609 2.02 -18.02 26.50
CA ALA A 609 2.17 -16.60 26.82
C ALA A 609 1.40 -15.69 25.86
N LEU A 610 1.18 -16.15 24.63
CA LEU A 610 0.44 -15.45 23.59
C LEU A 610 -1.04 -15.88 23.50
N HIS A 611 -1.51 -16.72 24.42
CA HIS A 611 -2.87 -17.28 24.41
C HIS A 611 -3.21 -17.96 23.07
N VAL A 612 -2.29 -18.78 22.56
CA VAL A 612 -2.53 -19.64 21.40
C VAL A 612 -3.34 -20.85 21.88
N ALA A 613 -4.57 -20.99 21.37
CA ALA A 613 -5.53 -21.98 21.84
C ALA A 613 -5.15 -23.43 21.48
N LYS A 614 -4.47 -23.61 20.33
CA LYS A 614 -3.94 -24.89 19.85
C LYS A 614 -2.79 -24.60 18.88
N VAL A 615 -1.69 -25.33 19.05
CA VAL A 615 -0.55 -25.33 18.12
C VAL A 615 -0.92 -26.19 16.91
N GLY A 616 -0.67 -25.71 15.69
CA GLY A 616 -1.10 -26.38 14.48
C GLY A 616 -0.85 -25.58 13.20
N PRO A 617 -1.42 -26.05 12.08
CA PRO A 617 -1.24 -25.40 10.77
C PRO A 617 -1.80 -23.98 10.75
N ILE A 618 -1.15 -23.12 9.98
CA ILE A 618 -1.45 -21.69 9.90
C ILE A 618 -2.34 -21.40 8.68
N ILE A 619 -3.09 -20.29 8.74
CA ILE A 619 -3.97 -19.86 7.65
C ILE A 619 -3.22 -19.65 6.31
N SER A 620 -3.71 -20.30 5.25
CA SER A 620 -3.03 -20.39 3.95
C SER A 620 -2.72 -19.06 3.25
N PHE A 621 -3.49 -17.99 3.47
CA PHE A 621 -3.19 -16.67 2.88
C PHE A 621 -2.31 -15.77 3.73
N MET A 622 -1.96 -16.17 4.97
CA MET A 622 -1.07 -15.37 5.81
C MET A 622 0.23 -14.98 5.08
N PRO A 623 0.93 -15.90 4.38
CA PRO A 623 2.19 -15.53 3.73
C PRO A 623 2.02 -14.48 2.63
N ILE A 624 0.95 -14.57 1.82
CA ILE A 624 0.64 -13.59 0.76
C ILE A 624 0.37 -12.21 1.39
N VAL A 625 -0.49 -12.17 2.42
CA VAL A 625 -0.88 -10.92 3.09
C VAL A 625 0.31 -10.29 3.79
N VAL A 626 1.05 -11.05 4.60
CA VAL A 626 2.23 -10.58 5.33
C VAL A 626 3.28 -10.08 4.35
N MET A 627 3.55 -10.81 3.26
CA MET A 627 4.50 -10.38 2.25
C MET A 627 4.08 -9.06 1.60
N GLY A 628 2.85 -8.95 1.09
CA GLY A 628 2.36 -7.75 0.42
C GLY A 628 2.29 -6.52 1.32
N VAL A 629 1.79 -6.70 2.55
CA VAL A 629 1.70 -5.64 3.55
C VAL A 629 3.08 -5.22 4.03
N LEU A 630 3.93 -6.15 4.47
CA LEU A 630 5.28 -5.83 4.93
C LEU A 630 6.03 -5.09 3.84
N PHE A 631 5.88 -5.50 2.59
CA PHE A 631 6.51 -4.80 1.49
C PHE A 631 6.12 -3.33 1.48
N GLY A 632 4.82 -3.03 1.41
CA GLY A 632 4.33 -1.66 1.41
C GLY A 632 4.87 -0.83 2.58
N LEU A 633 4.75 -1.35 3.81
CA LEU A 633 5.15 -0.65 5.03
C LEU A 633 6.68 -0.47 5.17
N ALA A 634 7.43 -1.47 4.73
CA ALA A 634 8.88 -1.48 4.79
C ALA A 634 9.44 -0.34 3.93
N MET A 635 8.90 -0.12 2.73
CA MET A 635 9.50 0.80 1.76
C MET A 635 9.64 2.24 2.23
N ASP A 636 8.72 2.69 3.09
CA ASP A 636 8.59 4.08 3.50
C ASP A 636 9.83 4.56 4.24
N TYR A 637 10.36 3.73 5.15
CA TYR A 637 11.59 4.04 5.88
C TYR A 637 12.83 3.98 5.00
N GLN A 638 12.85 3.16 3.94
CA GLN A 638 13.95 3.20 2.97
C GLN A 638 14.01 4.58 2.35
N VAL A 639 12.85 5.05 1.87
CA VAL A 639 12.73 6.34 1.21
C VAL A 639 13.15 7.43 2.18
N PHE A 640 12.66 7.50 3.41
CA PHE A 640 13.07 8.54 4.35
C PHE A 640 14.54 8.50 4.75
N LEU A 641 15.10 7.32 5.01
CA LEU A 641 16.47 7.19 5.50
C LEU A 641 17.49 7.39 4.38
N VAL A 642 17.31 6.68 3.26
CA VAL A 642 18.29 6.65 2.16
C VAL A 642 18.21 7.90 1.30
N SER A 643 17.03 8.52 1.15
CA SER A 643 16.91 9.81 0.46
C SER A 643 17.74 10.87 1.17
N ARG A 644 17.64 10.95 2.51
CA ARG A 644 18.47 11.86 3.30
C ARG A 644 19.97 11.57 3.17
N MET A 645 20.36 10.30 3.12
CA MET A 645 21.76 9.92 2.88
C MET A 645 22.22 10.34 1.47
N ARG A 646 21.34 10.27 0.47
CA ARG A 646 21.61 10.67 -0.91
C ARG A 646 21.73 12.19 -1.04
N GLU A 647 20.83 12.94 -0.42
CA GLU A 647 20.85 14.41 -0.34
C GLU A 647 22.19 14.88 0.21
N ASP A 648 22.61 14.34 1.36
CA ASP A 648 23.89 14.65 1.98
C ASP A 648 25.09 14.25 1.08
N PHE A 649 24.97 13.18 0.29
CA PHE A 649 26.03 12.76 -0.65
C PHE A 649 26.14 13.67 -1.88
N VAL A 650 25.01 14.11 -2.43
CA VAL A 650 24.96 15.00 -3.61
C VAL A 650 25.43 16.40 -3.26
N HIS A 651 25.09 16.89 -2.06
CA HIS A 651 25.45 18.24 -1.59
C HIS A 651 26.74 18.30 -0.79
N ALA A 652 27.42 17.18 -0.54
CA ALA A 652 28.68 17.19 0.19
C ALA A 652 29.79 17.92 -0.59
N GLU A 653 30.51 18.80 0.12
CA GLU A 653 31.76 19.38 -0.36
C GLU A 653 32.79 18.28 -0.60
N ARG A 654 33.33 18.26 -1.83
CA ARG A 654 34.30 17.26 -2.30
C ARG A 654 35.75 17.66 -2.06
N GLU A 655 35.99 18.87 -1.55
CA GLU A 655 37.32 19.43 -1.44
C GLU A 655 38.19 18.63 -0.45
N GLY A 656 39.24 17.98 -0.97
CA GLY A 656 40.21 17.20 -0.18
C GLY A 656 39.73 15.85 0.38
N ARG A 657 38.56 15.32 -0.02
CA ARG A 657 38.01 14.05 0.49
C ARG A 657 37.87 13.00 -0.59
N THR A 658 38.12 11.73 -0.25
CA THR A 658 37.89 10.62 -1.19
C THR A 658 36.38 10.38 -1.40
N PRO A 659 35.94 9.87 -2.58
CA PRO A 659 34.52 9.56 -2.83
C PRO A 659 33.91 8.61 -1.79
N ARG A 660 34.74 7.73 -1.21
CA ARG A 660 34.34 6.81 -0.14
C ARG A 660 34.09 7.52 1.18
N GLU A 661 34.95 8.46 1.56
CA GLU A 661 34.77 9.26 2.79
C GLU A 661 33.55 10.17 2.69
N VAL A 662 33.30 10.75 1.51
CA VAL A 662 32.09 11.53 1.25
C VAL A 662 30.84 10.67 1.40
N ALA A 663 30.81 9.49 0.77
CA ALA A 663 29.70 8.55 0.91
C ALA A 663 29.48 8.10 2.36
N LEU A 664 30.55 7.78 3.08
CA LEU A 664 30.47 7.28 4.45
C LEU A 664 30.08 8.39 5.44
N GLY A 665 30.52 9.63 5.18
CA GLY A 665 30.06 10.83 5.88
C GLY A 665 28.56 11.04 5.71
N ALA A 666 28.08 10.98 4.47
CA ALA A 666 26.67 11.15 4.11
C ALA A 666 25.75 10.06 4.72
N VAL A 667 26.19 8.80 4.73
CA VAL A 667 25.47 7.71 5.41
C VAL A 667 25.31 8.01 6.90
N ARG A 668 26.37 8.47 7.58
CA ARG A 668 26.35 8.74 9.03
C ARG A 668 25.53 9.98 9.39
N SER A 669 25.62 11.05 8.61
CA SER A 669 24.87 12.29 8.85
C SER A 669 23.39 12.10 8.53
N GLY A 670 23.07 11.53 7.37
CA GLY A 670 21.70 11.24 6.95
C GLY A 670 21.00 10.28 7.91
N PHE A 671 21.70 9.22 8.34
CA PHE A 671 21.16 8.30 9.36
C PHE A 671 20.81 9.01 10.66
N SER A 672 21.73 9.83 11.18
CA SER A 672 21.55 10.47 12.49
C SER A 672 20.42 11.49 12.50
N ALA A 673 20.10 12.10 11.35
CA ALA A 673 19.01 13.05 11.20
C ALA A 673 17.63 12.36 11.24
N SER A 674 17.48 11.20 10.59
CA SER A 674 16.19 10.52 10.45
C SER A 674 15.93 9.45 11.53
N ALA A 675 16.98 8.93 12.19
CA ALA A 675 16.88 7.78 13.09
C ALA A 675 15.82 7.92 14.20
N ARG A 676 15.68 9.08 14.83
CA ARG A 676 14.72 9.26 15.94
C ARG A 676 13.28 9.07 15.50
N VAL A 677 12.92 9.60 14.33
CA VAL A 677 11.54 9.51 13.80
C VAL A 677 11.27 8.08 13.36
N VAL A 678 12.21 7.44 12.66
CA VAL A 678 12.08 6.05 12.21
C VAL A 678 11.97 5.08 13.39
N VAL A 679 12.73 5.27 14.48
CA VAL A 679 12.59 4.44 15.70
C VAL A 679 11.20 4.61 16.31
N ALA A 680 10.69 5.84 16.42
CA ALA A 680 9.37 6.09 16.98
C ALA A 680 8.27 5.42 16.14
N ALA A 681 8.35 5.59 14.81
CA ALA A 681 7.45 4.97 13.85
C ALA A 681 7.45 3.44 13.95
N ALA A 682 8.63 2.83 13.94
CA ALA A 682 8.79 1.38 14.06
C ALA A 682 8.23 0.81 15.37
N VAL A 683 8.47 1.49 16.50
CA VAL A 683 7.92 1.07 17.80
C VAL A 683 6.39 1.20 17.83
N ILE A 684 5.83 2.24 17.22
CA ILE A 684 4.37 2.43 17.13
C ILE A 684 3.75 1.32 16.28
N MET A 685 4.28 1.08 15.08
CA MET A 685 3.75 0.04 14.20
C MET A 685 3.85 -1.34 14.87
N PHE A 686 5.00 -1.65 15.49
CA PHE A 686 5.16 -2.87 16.27
C PHE A 686 4.10 -2.99 17.37
N ALA A 687 3.86 -1.93 18.16
CA ALA A 687 2.87 -1.93 19.22
C ALA A 687 1.43 -2.11 18.70
N VAL A 688 1.09 -1.49 17.58
CA VAL A 688 -0.23 -1.64 16.95
C VAL A 688 -0.44 -3.08 16.50
N PHE A 689 0.52 -3.69 15.79
CA PHE A 689 0.39 -5.09 15.35
C PHE A 689 0.38 -6.09 16.51
N VAL A 690 1.25 -5.90 17.51
CA VAL A 690 1.29 -6.78 18.70
C VAL A 690 -0.02 -6.73 19.49
N ALA A 691 -0.74 -5.60 19.48
CA ALA A 691 -2.02 -5.51 20.19
C ALA A 691 -3.11 -6.45 19.64
N PHE A 692 -3.01 -6.88 18.38
CA PHE A 692 -3.92 -7.87 17.78
C PHE A 692 -3.53 -9.33 18.07
N VAL A 693 -2.35 -9.58 18.66
CA VAL A 693 -1.87 -10.95 18.92
C VAL A 693 -2.59 -11.65 20.09
N PRO A 694 -2.95 -11.00 21.23
CA PRO A 694 -3.60 -11.69 22.35
C PRO A 694 -5.06 -12.11 22.09
N GLU A 695 -5.86 -11.23 21.47
CA GLU A 695 -7.31 -11.41 21.31
C GLU A 695 -7.76 -11.66 19.86
N GLY A 696 -6.83 -11.73 18.89
CA GLY A 696 -7.19 -12.11 17.52
C GLY A 696 -7.81 -13.51 17.45
N ASP A 697 -8.67 -13.75 16.46
CA ASP A 697 -9.09 -15.10 16.11
C ASP A 697 -7.89 -15.92 15.57
N SER A 698 -8.09 -17.23 15.38
CA SER A 698 -7.05 -18.12 14.84
C SER A 698 -6.50 -17.65 13.49
N SER A 699 -7.28 -16.89 12.72
CA SER A 699 -6.90 -16.31 11.43
C SER A 699 -6.01 -15.07 11.55
N LEU A 700 -6.34 -14.14 12.46
CA LEU A 700 -5.69 -12.85 12.57
C LEU A 700 -4.38 -12.91 13.37
N LYS A 701 -4.32 -13.72 14.43
CA LYS A 701 -3.12 -13.78 15.31
C LYS A 701 -1.83 -14.07 14.54
N PRO A 702 -1.76 -15.05 13.62
CA PRO A 702 -0.53 -15.32 12.86
C PRO A 702 -0.15 -14.16 11.93
N ILE A 703 -1.13 -13.51 11.29
CA ILE A 703 -0.90 -12.34 10.42
C ILE A 703 -0.36 -11.18 11.26
N ALA A 704 -1.00 -10.85 12.38
CA ALA A 704 -0.59 -9.77 13.26
C ALA A 704 0.83 -10.00 13.82
N LEU A 705 1.14 -11.21 14.28
CA LEU A 705 2.49 -11.56 14.74
C LEU A 705 3.51 -11.46 13.61
N GLY A 706 3.19 -11.99 12.43
CA GLY A 706 4.06 -11.93 11.25
C GLY A 706 4.37 -10.49 10.85
N LEU A 707 3.36 -9.61 10.85
CA LEU A 707 3.54 -8.19 10.57
C LEU A 707 4.36 -7.49 11.66
N ALA A 708 4.07 -7.74 12.93
CA ALA A 708 4.82 -7.16 14.05
C ALA A 708 6.31 -7.50 13.96
N VAL A 709 6.63 -8.80 13.85
CA VAL A 709 8.00 -9.29 13.76
C VAL A 709 8.66 -8.78 12.48
N GLY A 710 7.98 -8.87 11.34
CA GLY A 710 8.50 -8.44 10.06
C GLY A 710 8.86 -6.96 10.05
N VAL A 711 7.99 -6.09 10.57
CA VAL A 711 8.26 -4.65 10.72
C VAL A 711 9.40 -4.39 11.69
N ALA A 712 9.46 -5.06 12.83
CA ALA A 712 10.52 -4.87 13.81
C ALA A 712 11.90 -5.30 13.26
N VAL A 713 11.97 -6.47 12.63
CA VAL A 713 13.17 -6.98 11.98
C VAL A 713 13.60 -6.03 10.85
N ASP A 714 12.66 -5.62 10.02
CA ASP A 714 12.93 -4.74 8.90
C ASP A 714 13.43 -3.36 9.35
N ALA A 715 12.76 -2.73 10.32
CA ALA A 715 13.16 -1.43 10.83
C ALA A 715 14.50 -1.46 11.56
N PHE A 716 14.69 -2.40 12.49
CA PHE A 716 15.87 -2.41 13.37
C PHE A 716 17.05 -3.18 12.78
N LEU A 717 16.84 -4.41 12.31
CA LEU A 717 17.93 -5.28 11.83
C LEU A 717 18.30 -4.98 10.38
N VAL A 718 17.32 -4.72 9.53
CA VAL A 718 17.60 -4.43 8.12
C VAL A 718 17.97 -2.96 7.92
N ARG A 719 17.05 -2.02 8.19
CA ARG A 719 17.26 -0.61 7.85
C ARG A 719 18.23 0.10 8.77
N MET A 720 18.20 -0.18 10.07
CA MET A 720 19.09 0.51 11.00
C MET A 720 20.47 -0.11 11.14
N THR A 721 20.66 -1.36 10.74
CA THR A 721 21.97 -2.04 10.80
C THR A 721 22.47 -2.55 9.45
N LEU A 722 21.74 -3.40 8.74
CA LEU A 722 22.23 -4.03 7.53
C LEU A 722 22.45 -3.03 6.39
N VAL A 723 21.48 -2.14 6.14
CA VAL A 723 21.53 -1.16 5.05
C VAL A 723 22.72 -0.19 5.20
N PRO A 724 22.93 0.50 6.35
CA PRO A 724 24.11 1.36 6.53
C PRO A 724 25.43 0.61 6.41
N ALA A 725 25.50 -0.65 6.86
CA ALA A 725 26.70 -1.48 6.72
C ALA A 725 27.00 -1.77 5.24
N ILE A 726 26.00 -2.20 4.46
CA ILE A 726 26.18 -2.49 3.04
C ILE A 726 26.51 -1.22 2.25
N LEU A 727 25.83 -0.10 2.52
CA LEU A 727 26.15 1.19 1.87
C LEU A 727 27.59 1.65 2.19
N ALA A 728 28.06 1.42 3.42
CA ALA A 728 29.46 1.70 3.79
C ALA A 728 30.47 0.78 3.07
N LEU A 729 30.10 -0.46 2.73
CA LEU A 729 30.91 -1.36 1.89
C LEU A 729 30.96 -0.90 0.45
N LEU A 730 29.81 -0.54 -0.13
CA LEU A 730 29.67 -0.11 -1.51
C LEU A 730 30.29 1.28 -1.77
N GLY A 731 30.28 2.16 -0.77
CA GLY A 731 30.80 3.53 -0.88
C GLY A 731 30.11 4.30 -2.02
N ALA A 732 30.90 4.94 -2.88
CA ALA A 732 30.36 5.71 -4.00
C ALA A 732 29.58 4.85 -5.03
N LYS A 733 29.86 3.54 -5.11
CA LYS A 733 29.14 2.64 -6.03
C LYS A 733 27.68 2.44 -5.62
N ALA A 734 27.33 2.68 -4.36
CA ALA A 734 25.95 2.60 -3.90
C ALA A 734 25.02 3.55 -4.66
N TRP A 735 25.54 4.64 -5.21
CA TRP A 735 24.77 5.68 -5.91
C TRP A 735 24.94 5.63 -7.43
N TRP A 736 25.50 4.53 -7.96
CA TRP A 736 25.77 4.39 -9.38
C TRP A 736 24.57 3.89 -10.16
N MET A 737 24.38 4.42 -11.37
CA MET A 737 23.36 4.00 -12.33
C MET A 737 23.92 4.05 -13.77
N PRO A 738 23.60 3.06 -14.63
CA PRO A 738 23.92 3.13 -16.05
C PRO A 738 23.20 4.28 -16.75
N ARG A 739 23.90 5.00 -17.63
CA ARG A 739 23.35 6.17 -18.34
C ARG A 739 22.14 5.86 -19.22
N TRP A 740 22.09 4.68 -19.85
CA TRP A 740 20.95 4.27 -20.66
C TRP A 740 19.68 4.09 -19.82
N LEU A 741 19.84 3.57 -18.60
CA LEU A 741 18.73 3.36 -17.68
C LEU A 741 18.29 4.69 -17.06
N ASP A 742 19.24 5.55 -16.71
CA ASP A 742 18.96 6.92 -16.24
C ASP A 742 18.16 7.73 -17.27
N ARG A 743 18.33 7.45 -18.57
CA ARG A 743 17.61 8.11 -19.66
C ARG A 743 16.16 7.64 -19.82
N ILE A 744 15.87 6.38 -19.50
CA ILE A 744 14.52 5.80 -19.65
C ILE A 744 13.65 6.11 -18.43
N LEU A 745 14.25 6.17 -17.24
CA LEU A 745 13.49 6.34 -15.99
C LEU A 745 12.96 7.78 -15.83
N PRO A 746 11.67 7.95 -15.44
CA PRO A 746 11.09 9.27 -15.22
C PRO A 746 11.72 9.98 -14.01
N LYS A 747 11.79 11.32 -14.05
CA LYS A 747 12.26 12.15 -12.94
C LYS A 747 11.09 12.51 -12.03
N LEU A 748 11.06 11.98 -10.81
CA LEU A 748 10.05 12.29 -9.79
C LEU A 748 10.70 13.08 -8.64
N ASP A 749 10.12 14.24 -8.31
CA ASP A 749 10.50 15.03 -7.13
C ASP A 749 9.78 14.48 -5.89
N VAL A 750 10.44 13.55 -5.19
CA VAL A 750 9.94 12.90 -3.97
C VAL A 750 10.26 13.71 -2.71
N GLU A 751 11.36 14.48 -2.73
CA GLU A 751 11.89 15.17 -1.56
C GLU A 751 11.40 16.63 -1.44
N GLY A 752 10.79 17.16 -2.50
CA GLY A 752 10.33 18.55 -2.56
C GLY A 752 11.45 19.54 -2.89
N GLU A 753 12.44 19.12 -3.67
CA GLU A 753 13.51 20.00 -4.17
C GLU A 753 12.93 21.22 -4.90
N ALA A 754 11.82 21.01 -5.62
CA ALA A 754 11.09 22.07 -6.31
C ALA A 754 10.60 23.15 -5.33
N VAL A 755 10.05 22.73 -4.18
CA VAL A 755 9.54 23.65 -3.14
C VAL A 755 10.71 24.38 -2.48
N GLU A 756 11.81 23.71 -2.19
CA GLU A 756 12.97 24.38 -1.58
C GLU A 756 13.63 25.38 -2.54
N ARG A 757 13.70 25.05 -3.83
CA ARG A 757 14.17 25.99 -4.85
C ARG A 757 13.22 27.18 -4.99
N GLU A 758 11.90 26.96 -4.97
CA GLU A 758 10.90 28.04 -5.01
C GLU A 758 11.01 28.97 -3.80
N VAL A 759 11.27 28.44 -2.60
CA VAL A 759 11.50 29.24 -1.39
C VAL A 759 12.83 29.99 -1.47
N ARG A 760 13.93 29.33 -1.90
CA ARG A 760 15.23 29.99 -2.08
C ARG A 760 15.16 31.14 -3.10
N LEU A 761 14.31 30.99 -4.11
CA LEU A 761 14.10 31.96 -5.18
C LEU A 761 12.79 32.74 -4.97
N ALA A 762 12.24 32.79 -3.75
CA ALA A 762 10.98 33.49 -3.50
C ALA A 762 11.10 34.97 -3.88
N ASP A 763 12.20 35.59 -3.44
CA ASP A 763 12.53 37.01 -3.65
C ASP A 763 13.23 37.28 -5.00
N TRP A 764 13.43 36.27 -5.85
CA TRP A 764 14.04 36.43 -7.17
C TRP A 764 13.00 36.38 -8.30
N PRO A 765 12.96 37.31 -9.26
CA PRO A 765 13.82 38.49 -9.37
C PRO A 765 13.46 39.52 -8.29
N THR A 766 14.46 40.25 -7.81
CA THR A 766 14.29 41.32 -6.80
C THR A 766 13.51 42.52 -7.34
N GLU A 767 13.37 42.61 -8.65
CA GLU A 767 12.69 43.68 -9.38
C GLU A 767 11.17 43.40 -9.47
N PRO A 768 10.31 44.30 -8.97
CA PRO A 768 8.86 44.15 -9.11
C PRO A 768 8.42 44.38 -10.57
N GLY A 769 7.30 43.78 -10.98
CA GLY A 769 6.68 44.03 -12.29
C GLY A 769 7.31 43.28 -13.47
N ILE A 770 8.07 42.21 -13.23
CA ILE A 770 8.68 41.39 -14.28
C ILE A 770 7.76 40.26 -14.73
N ALA A 771 7.54 40.18 -16.05
CA ALA A 771 6.81 39.13 -16.73
C ALA A 771 7.71 37.91 -17.02
N ILE A 772 8.96 38.12 -17.43
CA ILE A 772 9.94 37.05 -17.66
C ILE A 772 11.30 37.45 -17.08
N ALA A 773 11.84 36.60 -16.21
CA ALA A 773 13.23 36.67 -15.74
C ALA A 773 13.94 35.35 -16.07
N ALA A 774 15.09 35.44 -16.72
CA ALA A 774 15.99 34.31 -16.94
C ALA A 774 17.43 34.68 -16.54
N ASP A 775 18.12 33.80 -15.81
CA ASP A 775 19.57 33.89 -15.53
C ASP A 775 20.26 32.61 -16.00
N ASP A 776 21.32 32.79 -16.80
CA ASP A 776 22.23 31.75 -17.28
C ASP A 776 21.49 30.56 -17.92
N LEU A 777 20.43 30.84 -18.68
CA LEU A 777 19.60 29.80 -19.28
C LEU A 777 20.37 29.07 -20.37
N ARG A 778 20.41 27.74 -20.29
CA ARG A 778 21.04 26.87 -21.29
C ARG A 778 20.24 25.61 -21.53
N THR A 779 20.24 25.12 -22.77
CA THR A 779 19.65 23.80 -23.09
C THR A 779 20.62 22.69 -22.72
N VAL A 780 20.11 21.58 -22.21
CA VAL A 780 20.92 20.38 -21.97
C VAL A 780 20.75 19.44 -23.15
N GLY A 781 21.85 19.11 -23.84
CA GLY A 781 21.86 18.10 -24.90
C GLY A 781 21.48 16.72 -24.39
N ALA A 782 21.03 15.82 -25.26
CA ALA A 782 20.65 14.46 -24.87
C ALA A 782 21.88 13.59 -24.53
N THR A 783 23.08 14.07 -24.82
CA THR A 783 24.39 13.50 -24.45
C THR A 783 25.36 14.62 -24.05
N ASP A 784 26.37 14.33 -23.23
CA ASP A 784 27.45 15.30 -22.86
C ASP A 784 28.27 15.77 -24.09
N ALA A 785 28.10 15.12 -25.25
CA ALA A 785 28.76 15.45 -26.52
C ALA A 785 27.90 16.31 -27.46
N GLU A 786 26.60 16.50 -27.18
CA GLU A 786 25.74 17.41 -27.95
C GLU A 786 25.89 18.82 -27.41
N GLU A 787 26.36 19.74 -28.27
CA GLU A 787 26.42 21.16 -27.92
C GLU A 787 25.02 21.70 -27.59
N PRO A 788 24.91 22.58 -26.58
CA PRO A 788 23.65 23.22 -26.24
C PRO A 788 23.14 24.03 -27.44
N VAL A 789 21.85 23.88 -27.76
CA VAL A 789 21.17 24.66 -28.81
C VAL A 789 21.23 26.16 -28.52
N PHE A 790 21.12 26.56 -27.25
CA PHE A 790 21.50 27.88 -26.75
C PHE A 790 22.17 27.77 -25.38
N SER A 791 23.07 28.71 -25.08
CA SER A 791 23.79 28.81 -23.80
C SER A 791 23.85 30.26 -23.32
N GLU A 792 23.88 30.46 -22.00
CA GLU A 792 24.10 31.76 -21.34
C GLU A 792 23.06 32.85 -21.69
N VAL A 793 21.79 32.46 -21.77
CA VAL A 793 20.71 33.44 -22.00
C VAL A 793 20.23 34.01 -20.68
N SER A 794 20.53 35.29 -20.45
CA SER A 794 20.03 36.07 -19.31
C SER A 794 19.16 37.21 -19.82
N LEU A 795 17.92 37.32 -19.33
CA LEU A 795 16.99 38.37 -19.76
C LEU A 795 16.03 38.82 -18.65
N ARG A 796 15.56 40.05 -18.78
CA ARG A 796 14.54 40.67 -17.94
C ARG A 796 13.53 41.36 -18.84
N LEU A 797 12.25 40.99 -18.71
CA LEU A 797 11.15 41.58 -19.47
C LEU A 797 10.02 41.95 -18.52
N GLY A 798 9.73 43.25 -18.41
CA GLY A 798 8.59 43.76 -17.66
C GLY A 798 7.25 43.35 -18.24
N TYR A 799 6.18 43.41 -17.44
CA TYR A 799 4.82 43.35 -18.00
C TYR A 799 4.65 44.46 -19.04
N GLY A 800 4.03 44.15 -20.17
CA GLY A 800 3.79 45.11 -21.26
C GLY A 800 4.91 45.27 -22.26
N GLY A 801 6.11 44.78 -21.94
CA GLY A 801 7.27 44.83 -22.83
C GLY A 801 7.10 43.96 -24.07
N THR A 802 7.83 44.33 -25.12
CA THR A 802 7.98 43.53 -26.34
C THR A 802 9.43 43.06 -26.44
N LEU A 803 9.65 41.75 -26.58
CA LEU A 803 10.97 41.17 -26.78
C LEU A 803 11.07 40.55 -28.18
N LEU A 804 12.03 41.01 -28.97
CA LEU A 804 12.39 40.42 -30.26
C LEU A 804 13.63 39.54 -30.10
N VAL A 805 13.48 38.25 -30.35
CA VAL A 805 14.57 37.26 -30.30
C VAL A 805 15.06 36.97 -31.72
N THR A 806 16.29 37.36 -32.03
CA THR A 806 16.88 37.16 -33.37
C THR A 806 17.90 36.02 -33.38
N GLY A 807 17.89 35.17 -34.42
CA GLY A 807 18.85 34.06 -34.54
C GLY A 807 18.39 32.98 -35.51
N GLU A 808 19.07 31.82 -35.51
CA GLU A 808 18.64 30.66 -36.29
C GLU A 808 17.28 30.14 -35.75
N THR A 809 16.32 29.85 -36.65
CA THR A 809 14.97 29.34 -36.29
C THR A 809 14.99 28.25 -35.24
N ARG A 810 15.91 27.28 -35.37
CA ARG A 810 16.01 26.17 -34.42
C ARG A 810 16.32 26.69 -33.01
N THR A 811 17.24 27.64 -32.90
CA THR A 811 17.70 28.22 -31.64
C THR A 811 16.65 29.11 -31.00
N THR A 812 16.06 30.02 -31.78
CA THR A 812 15.03 30.95 -31.29
C THR A 812 13.75 30.21 -30.88
N ARG A 813 13.27 29.26 -31.70
CA ARG A 813 12.10 28.42 -31.37
C ARG A 813 12.33 27.59 -30.11
N THR A 814 13.52 27.03 -29.95
CA THR A 814 13.87 26.26 -28.73
C THR A 814 13.85 27.14 -27.49
N LEU A 815 14.36 28.38 -27.57
CA LEU A 815 14.28 29.35 -26.48
C LEU A 815 12.82 29.73 -26.16
N LEU A 816 12.00 30.03 -27.16
CA LEU A 816 10.58 30.35 -26.95
C LEU A 816 9.80 29.19 -26.30
N LEU A 817 10.10 27.94 -26.69
CA LEU A 817 9.53 26.75 -26.05
C LEU A 817 10.02 26.59 -24.59
N ALA A 818 11.27 26.94 -24.29
CA ALA A 818 11.78 26.99 -22.92
C ALA A 818 11.08 28.07 -22.08
N LEU A 819 11.02 29.30 -22.56
CA LEU A 819 10.38 30.44 -21.89
C LEU A 819 8.87 30.24 -21.70
N SER A 820 8.22 29.45 -22.55
CA SER A 820 6.80 29.14 -22.42
C SER A 820 6.48 27.89 -21.59
N GLY A 821 7.49 27.28 -20.95
CA GLY A 821 7.34 26.08 -20.12
C GLY A 821 6.99 24.81 -20.91
N ARG A 822 7.31 24.78 -22.21
CA ARG A 822 7.07 23.64 -23.11
C ARG A 822 8.33 22.80 -23.38
N LEU A 823 9.51 23.28 -22.95
CA LEU A 823 10.76 22.53 -22.93
C LEU A 823 11.16 22.20 -21.49
N SER A 824 11.54 20.94 -21.22
CA SER A 824 11.89 20.45 -19.87
C SER A 824 13.41 20.29 -19.64
N GLN A 825 14.22 20.36 -20.69
CA GLN A 825 15.67 20.16 -20.63
C GLN A 825 16.42 21.49 -20.65
N ILE A 826 16.24 22.28 -19.60
CA ILE A 826 16.90 23.57 -19.41
C ILE A 826 17.57 23.63 -18.04
N GLU A 827 18.72 24.29 -18.01
CA GLU A 827 19.43 24.69 -16.79
C GLU A 827 19.50 26.22 -16.73
N GLY A 828 19.69 26.75 -15.52
CA GLY A 828 19.57 28.19 -15.24
C GLY A 828 18.36 28.50 -14.36
N ARG A 829 18.10 29.79 -14.13
CA ARG A 829 16.91 30.26 -13.37
C ARG A 829 15.92 30.84 -14.37
N LEU A 830 14.66 30.44 -14.28
CA LEU A 830 13.60 30.97 -15.15
C LEU A 830 12.31 31.18 -14.35
N ARG A 831 11.75 32.39 -14.43
CA ARG A 831 10.43 32.72 -13.87
C ARG A 831 9.60 33.45 -14.91
N VAL A 832 8.36 33.00 -15.09
CA VAL A 832 7.44 33.46 -16.13
C VAL A 832 6.07 33.70 -15.50
N ASP A 833 5.53 34.91 -15.63
CA ASP A 833 4.29 35.35 -14.95
C ASP A 833 4.30 35.04 -13.43
N GLY A 834 5.45 35.25 -12.79
CA GLY A 834 5.66 34.96 -11.37
C GLY A 834 5.80 33.48 -11.00
N LEU A 835 5.79 32.56 -11.96
CA LEU A 835 5.91 31.11 -11.74
C LEU A 835 7.29 30.59 -12.14
N LEU A 836 7.94 29.82 -11.26
CA LEU A 836 9.27 29.23 -11.51
C LEU A 836 9.17 28.06 -12.51
N VAL A 837 10.09 27.99 -13.48
CA VAL A 837 10.19 26.94 -14.50
C VAL A 837 11.51 26.18 -14.27
N PRO A 838 11.52 24.82 -14.33
CA PRO A 838 10.48 23.92 -14.85
C PRO A 838 9.37 23.50 -13.88
N GLU A 839 9.47 23.82 -12.59
CA GLU A 839 8.62 23.27 -11.53
C GLU A 839 7.13 23.58 -11.71
N ARG A 840 6.81 24.80 -12.17
CA ARG A 840 5.43 25.24 -12.49
C ARG A 840 5.17 25.36 -13.99
N ALA A 841 5.92 24.65 -14.82
CA ALA A 841 5.77 24.68 -16.29
C ALA A 841 4.32 24.41 -16.74
N GLY A 842 3.59 23.51 -16.08
CA GLY A 842 2.17 23.25 -16.39
C GLY A 842 1.26 24.47 -16.15
N ALA A 843 1.48 25.19 -15.05
CA ALA A 843 0.74 26.42 -14.76
C ALA A 843 1.15 27.57 -15.70
N VAL A 844 2.43 27.66 -16.07
CA VAL A 844 2.90 28.59 -17.11
C VAL A 844 2.21 28.31 -18.44
N ARG A 845 2.15 27.05 -18.89
CA ARG A 845 1.47 26.65 -20.14
C ARG A 845 -0.01 27.05 -20.18
N ALA A 846 -0.69 27.07 -19.03
CA ALA A 846 -2.08 27.49 -18.92
C ALA A 846 -2.27 29.02 -18.94
N ARG A 847 -1.21 29.80 -18.67
CA ARG A 847 -1.25 31.28 -18.57
C ARG A 847 -0.59 32.01 -19.74
N VAL A 848 0.20 31.31 -20.54
CA VAL A 848 0.92 31.89 -21.68
C VAL A 848 0.45 31.30 -23.01
N GLY A 849 0.24 32.19 -23.97
CA GLY A 849 -0.09 31.85 -25.35
C GLY A 849 1.16 31.53 -26.16
N VAL A 850 1.10 30.54 -27.04
CA VAL A 850 2.18 30.27 -27.99
C VAL A 850 1.59 30.05 -29.37
N ALA A 851 2.04 30.82 -30.36
CA ALA A 851 1.77 30.64 -31.77
C ALA A 851 3.08 30.22 -32.46
N LEU A 852 3.11 29.04 -33.06
CA LEU A 852 4.21 28.56 -33.89
C LEU A 852 3.75 28.69 -35.34
N LEU A 853 4.33 29.63 -36.09
CA LEU A 853 3.88 29.95 -37.44
C LEU A 853 4.44 28.93 -38.45
N ASP A 854 3.90 27.71 -38.39
CA ASP A 854 4.27 26.62 -39.28
C ASP A 854 3.56 26.72 -40.63
N ASP A 855 2.29 27.14 -40.63
CA ASP A 855 1.50 27.42 -41.83
C ASP A 855 1.15 28.93 -41.90
N PRO A 856 1.67 29.68 -42.90
CA PRO A 856 1.35 31.10 -43.08
C PRO A 856 -0.15 31.37 -43.23
N ALA A 857 -0.92 30.45 -43.83
CA ALA A 857 -2.35 30.64 -44.06
C ALA A 857 -3.19 30.61 -42.76
N GLU A 858 -2.70 29.94 -41.72
CA GLU A 858 -3.34 29.87 -40.41
C GLU A 858 -2.73 30.84 -39.38
N ALA A 859 -1.70 31.59 -39.75
CA ALA A 859 -0.91 32.41 -38.84
C ALA A 859 -1.73 33.38 -37.98
N ALA A 860 -2.67 34.11 -38.58
CA ALA A 860 -3.54 35.03 -37.87
C ALA A 860 -4.47 34.31 -36.88
N ALA A 861 -4.96 33.12 -37.25
CA ALA A 861 -5.80 32.29 -36.39
C ALA A 861 -5.01 31.66 -35.22
N ASP A 862 -3.76 31.22 -35.48
CA ASP A 862 -2.84 30.73 -34.45
C ASP A 862 -2.51 31.81 -33.42
N VAL A 863 -2.22 33.03 -33.87
CA VAL A 863 -1.96 34.18 -32.99
C VAL A 863 -3.23 34.57 -32.22
N ALA A 864 -4.40 34.55 -32.85
CA ALA A 864 -5.67 34.80 -32.17
C ALA A 864 -5.99 33.74 -31.09
N ARG A 865 -5.70 32.46 -31.36
CA ARG A 865 -5.82 31.37 -30.37
C ARG A 865 -4.83 31.55 -29.22
N ALA A 866 -3.58 31.88 -29.53
CA ALA A 866 -2.55 32.15 -28.53
C ALA A 866 -2.90 33.36 -27.65
N ALA A 867 -3.55 34.38 -28.22
CA ALA A 867 -3.97 35.58 -27.52
C ALA A 867 -5.40 35.51 -26.93
N SER A 868 -6.00 34.31 -26.86
CA SER A 868 -7.37 34.10 -26.40
C SER A 868 -7.62 34.52 -24.94
N ARG A 869 -8.89 34.57 -24.52
CA ARG A 869 -9.32 35.20 -23.26
C ARG A 869 -8.57 34.66 -22.03
N GLY A 870 -7.65 35.48 -21.51
CA GLY A 870 -7.00 35.30 -20.21
C GLY A 870 -5.47 35.27 -20.24
N THR A 871 -4.84 35.16 -21.42
CA THR A 871 -3.37 35.16 -21.56
C THR A 871 -2.78 36.56 -21.47
N ARG A 872 -1.76 36.74 -20.62
CA ARG A 872 -1.04 38.02 -20.41
C ARG A 872 0.30 38.09 -21.14
N VAL A 873 0.87 36.93 -21.45
CA VAL A 873 2.15 36.76 -22.15
C VAL A 873 1.92 35.90 -23.37
N VAL A 874 2.31 36.39 -24.54
CA VAL A 874 2.17 35.67 -25.82
C VAL A 874 3.53 35.54 -26.49
N PHE A 875 3.85 34.32 -26.92
CA PHE A 875 5.04 33.99 -27.70
C PHE A 875 4.63 33.70 -29.15
N VAL A 876 5.27 34.36 -30.10
CA VAL A 876 5.06 34.15 -31.55
C VAL A 876 6.39 33.75 -32.17
N SER A 877 6.46 32.53 -32.70
CA SER A 877 7.68 31.99 -33.33
C SER A 877 7.62 32.10 -34.85
N ASP A 878 8.79 32.26 -35.48
CA ASP A 878 8.98 32.13 -36.93
C ASP A 878 8.21 33.13 -37.82
N ILE A 879 8.17 34.41 -37.41
CA ILE A 879 7.46 35.45 -38.20
C ILE A 879 8.07 35.71 -39.59
N ASP A 880 9.28 35.23 -39.88
CA ASP A 880 9.89 35.36 -41.21
C ASP A 880 9.16 34.57 -42.30
N ARG A 881 8.26 33.66 -41.89
CA ARG A 881 7.44 32.85 -42.81
C ARG A 881 6.20 33.56 -43.31
N LEU A 882 5.86 34.71 -42.74
CA LEU A 882 4.73 35.52 -43.17
C LEU A 882 5.03 36.20 -44.51
N ASP A 883 4.05 36.20 -45.39
CA ASP A 883 4.00 37.12 -46.53
C ASP A 883 3.40 38.46 -46.09
N ASP A 884 3.41 39.46 -46.98
CA ASP A 884 3.00 40.82 -46.62
C ASP A 884 1.52 40.88 -46.20
N ASP A 885 0.64 40.12 -46.88
CA ASP A 885 -0.81 40.08 -46.58
C ASP A 885 -1.07 39.42 -45.21
N THR A 886 -0.43 38.28 -44.93
CA THR A 886 -0.58 37.59 -43.63
C THR A 886 0.10 38.34 -42.48
N SER A 887 1.16 39.11 -42.76
CA SER A 887 1.82 39.99 -41.80
C SER A 887 0.87 41.08 -41.30
N ASP A 888 0.11 41.71 -42.20
CA ASP A 888 -0.88 42.74 -41.86
C ASP A 888 -2.02 42.16 -41.01
N ASP A 889 -2.53 40.98 -41.37
CA ASP A 889 -3.56 40.27 -40.61
C ASP A 889 -3.08 39.92 -39.19
N VAL A 890 -1.85 39.40 -39.06
CA VAL A 890 -1.24 39.10 -37.75
C VAL A 890 -1.04 40.37 -36.93
N ALA A 891 -0.58 41.47 -37.55
CA ALA A 891 -0.44 42.75 -36.88
C ALA A 891 -1.79 43.28 -36.36
N GLN A 892 -2.87 43.12 -37.14
CA GLN A 892 -4.23 43.50 -36.73
C GLN A 892 -4.71 42.66 -35.54
N VAL A 893 -4.47 41.35 -35.55
CA VAL A 893 -4.81 40.46 -34.43
C VAL A 893 -4.05 40.84 -33.16
N LEU A 894 -2.75 41.13 -33.26
CA LEU A 894 -1.93 41.56 -32.12
C LEU A 894 -2.38 42.91 -31.56
N ARG A 895 -2.73 43.89 -32.41
CA ARG A 895 -3.34 45.17 -31.98
C ARG A 895 -4.62 44.92 -31.19
N ARG A 896 -5.52 44.11 -31.75
CA ARG A 896 -6.80 43.78 -31.12
C ARG A 896 -6.60 43.12 -29.76
N ALA A 897 -5.71 42.13 -29.67
CA ALA A 897 -5.38 41.45 -28.41
C ALA A 897 -4.83 42.41 -27.36
N ALA A 898 -3.97 43.35 -27.75
CA ALA A 898 -3.42 44.37 -26.87
C ALA A 898 -4.51 45.33 -26.35
N THR A 899 -5.44 45.76 -27.20
CA THR A 899 -6.59 46.60 -26.83
C THR A 899 -7.54 45.86 -25.89
N GLU A 900 -7.93 44.63 -26.23
CA GLU A 900 -8.78 43.78 -25.38
C GLU A 900 -8.14 43.46 -24.03
N ALA A 901 -6.81 43.38 -23.95
CA ALA A 901 -6.09 43.19 -22.68
C ALA A 901 -6.11 44.46 -21.82
N ARG A 902 -5.99 45.65 -22.43
CA ARG A 902 -6.09 46.95 -21.73
C ARG A 902 -7.50 47.18 -21.17
N GLU A 903 -8.54 46.91 -21.96
CA GLU A 903 -9.94 47.11 -21.55
C GLU A 903 -10.39 46.20 -20.41
N ARG A 904 -9.72 45.06 -20.20
CA ARG A 904 -10.04 44.09 -19.13
C ARG A 904 -9.42 44.43 -17.78
N SER A 905 -8.47 45.35 -17.72
CA SER A 905 -7.74 45.68 -16.50
C SER A 905 -8.27 47.00 -15.93
N ASP A 906 -8.98 46.96 -14.80
CA ASP A 906 -9.45 48.15 -14.05
C ASP A 906 -8.30 49.01 -13.46
N ASP A 907 -7.06 48.54 -13.62
CA ASP A 907 -5.81 49.18 -13.19
C ASP A 907 -4.83 49.14 -14.36
N ASP A 908 -4.02 50.18 -14.57
CA ASP A 908 -3.05 50.34 -15.68
C ASP A 908 -1.87 49.32 -15.60
N SER A 909 -2.00 48.31 -14.74
CA SER A 909 -0.97 47.39 -14.25
C SER A 909 -0.95 46.00 -14.89
N SER A 910 -1.81 45.72 -15.89
CA SER A 910 -1.81 44.43 -16.63
C SER A 910 -1.50 44.54 -18.12
N PRO A 911 -0.36 45.14 -18.54
CA PRO A 911 -0.08 45.33 -19.96
C PRO A 911 0.32 44.02 -20.66
N PHE A 912 -0.22 43.78 -21.86
CA PHE A 912 0.04 42.61 -22.70
C PHE A 912 1.52 42.54 -23.09
N THR A 913 2.20 41.48 -22.68
CA THR A 913 3.62 41.21 -22.99
C THR A 913 3.72 40.32 -24.24
N LEU A 914 4.59 40.70 -25.18
CA LEU A 914 4.76 40.00 -26.45
C LEU A 914 6.22 39.59 -26.65
N ILE A 915 6.44 38.35 -27.05
CA ILE A 915 7.76 37.83 -27.40
C ILE A 915 7.67 37.30 -28.82
N VAL A 916 8.51 37.80 -29.71
CA VAL A 916 8.54 37.42 -31.11
C VAL A 916 9.91 36.88 -31.46
N SER A 917 9.99 35.82 -32.27
CA SER A 917 11.28 35.39 -32.83
C SER A 917 11.36 35.57 -34.33
N ALA A 918 12.50 36.05 -34.83
CA ALA A 918 12.76 36.21 -36.25
C ALA A 918 14.21 35.88 -36.62
N ARG A 919 14.49 35.66 -37.90
CA ARG A 919 15.82 35.66 -38.50
C ARG A 919 16.20 37.05 -38.99
N ASP A 920 15.25 37.75 -39.61
CA ASP A 920 15.41 39.12 -40.10
C ASP A 920 14.76 40.12 -39.15
N GLU A 921 15.61 40.87 -38.44
CA GLU A 921 15.19 41.91 -37.50
C GLU A 921 14.34 43.00 -38.18
N ARG A 922 14.58 43.33 -39.46
CA ARG A 922 13.87 44.42 -40.14
C ARG A 922 12.41 44.09 -40.38
N ARG A 923 12.12 42.87 -40.83
CA ARG A 923 10.74 42.39 -41.03
C ARG A 923 9.98 42.32 -39.72
N ALA A 924 10.66 41.88 -38.66
CA ALA A 924 10.09 41.83 -37.32
C ALA A 924 9.71 43.21 -36.78
N LEU A 925 10.61 44.20 -36.94
CA LEU A 925 10.33 45.57 -36.51
C LEU A 925 9.22 46.22 -37.34
N ALA A 926 9.09 45.90 -38.63
CA ALA A 926 7.97 46.36 -39.44
C ALA A 926 6.64 45.82 -38.91
N LEU A 927 6.52 44.50 -38.73
CA LEU A 927 5.32 43.87 -38.16
C LEU A 927 5.00 44.39 -36.76
N LEU A 928 6.00 44.62 -35.90
CA LEU A 928 5.80 45.16 -34.55
C LEU A 928 5.40 46.63 -34.56
N ALA A 929 5.96 47.44 -35.45
CA ALA A 929 5.56 48.83 -35.66
C ALA A 929 4.12 48.89 -36.15
N ASP A 930 3.77 48.03 -37.12
CA ASP A 930 2.41 47.84 -37.55
C ASP A 930 1.56 47.40 -36.37
N ALA A 931 1.96 46.42 -35.56
CA ALA A 931 1.20 46.02 -34.36
C ALA A 931 1.09 47.09 -33.25
N GLN A 932 1.56 48.33 -33.47
CA GLN A 932 1.61 49.44 -32.50
C GLN A 932 2.45 49.10 -31.26
N ARG A 933 3.57 48.41 -31.47
CA ARG A 933 4.57 48.03 -30.46
C ARG A 933 5.93 48.65 -30.80
N PRO A 934 6.10 49.98 -30.69
CA PRO A 934 7.35 50.65 -31.04
C PRO A 934 8.49 50.39 -30.05
N ASP A 935 8.17 50.12 -28.78
CA ASP A 935 9.15 49.84 -27.73
C ASP A 935 9.50 48.35 -27.70
N VAL A 936 10.60 48.01 -28.38
CA VAL A 936 11.09 46.62 -28.55
C VAL A 936 12.48 46.45 -27.95
N SER A 937 12.61 45.53 -27.00
CA SER A 937 13.91 45.03 -26.56
C SER A 937 14.36 43.92 -27.50
N SER A 938 15.61 43.94 -27.96
CA SER A 938 16.16 42.87 -28.82
C SER A 938 17.11 41.95 -28.05
N LEU A 939 17.06 40.66 -28.35
CA LEU A 939 17.96 39.62 -27.85
C LEU A 939 18.47 38.80 -29.04
N SER A 940 19.74 38.95 -29.39
CA SER A 940 20.38 38.19 -30.46
C SER A 940 21.03 36.92 -29.91
N LEU A 941 20.67 35.77 -30.46
CA LEU A 941 21.24 34.48 -30.11
C LEU A 941 22.40 34.12 -31.05
N PRO A 942 23.56 33.73 -30.53
CA PRO A 942 24.70 33.35 -31.35
C PRO A 942 24.40 32.10 -32.18
N THR A 943 24.90 32.07 -33.42
CA THR A 943 24.81 30.90 -34.29
C THR A 943 25.82 29.84 -33.79
N PRO A 944 25.41 28.59 -33.51
CA PRO A 944 26.34 27.56 -33.05
C PRO A 944 27.40 27.29 -34.13
N ARG A 945 28.67 27.19 -33.74
CA ARG A 945 29.78 26.89 -34.66
C ARG A 945 29.59 25.47 -35.20
N ARG A 946 29.15 25.31 -36.45
CA ARG A 946 29.21 24.01 -37.14
C ARG A 946 30.67 23.59 -37.27
N HIS A 947 31.11 22.59 -36.51
CA HIS A 947 32.36 21.90 -36.81
C HIS A 947 32.18 21.22 -38.18
N ARG A 948 32.88 21.71 -39.22
CA ARG A 948 33.15 20.88 -40.40
C ARG A 948 33.95 19.69 -39.90
N PRO A 949 33.61 18.43 -40.23
CA PRO A 949 34.59 17.37 -40.14
C PRO A 949 35.72 17.75 -41.11
N GLU A 950 36.91 17.97 -40.60
CA GLU A 950 38.11 17.96 -41.44
C GLU A 950 38.17 16.58 -42.12
N PRO A 951 38.45 16.48 -43.43
CA PRO A 951 38.72 15.19 -44.02
C PRO A 951 40.02 14.68 -43.38
N GLU A 952 39.95 13.56 -42.67
CA GLU A 952 41.13 12.85 -42.19
C GLU A 952 42.05 12.57 -43.37
N THR A 953 43.15 13.31 -43.45
CA THR A 953 44.25 13.02 -44.36
C THR A 953 44.90 11.72 -43.90
N PHE A 954 44.49 10.61 -44.51
CA PHE A 954 45.27 9.38 -44.53
C PHE A 954 46.55 9.63 -45.34
N ALA A 955 47.61 10.11 -44.69
CA ALA A 955 48.98 10.09 -45.22
C ALA A 955 49.98 10.34 -44.07
N ASP A 956 50.45 9.26 -43.44
CA ASP A 956 51.84 8.98 -43.06
C ASP A 956 51.91 8.01 -41.87
N LEU A 957 51.93 6.71 -42.19
CA LEU A 957 52.36 5.65 -41.28
C LEU A 957 53.34 4.70 -41.99
N SER A 958 54.14 5.20 -42.94
CA SER A 958 55.17 4.42 -43.65
C SER A 958 56.60 4.58 -43.10
N GLU A 959 56.85 5.29 -41.99
CA GLU A 959 58.21 5.49 -41.45
C GLU A 959 58.46 4.93 -40.03
N VAL A 960 57.66 3.97 -39.55
CA VAL A 960 57.91 3.32 -38.23
C VAL A 960 58.29 1.82 -38.36
N PHE A 961 58.48 1.30 -39.58
CA PHE A 961 59.06 -0.02 -39.82
C PHE A 961 60.19 0.02 -40.88
N ALA A 962 61.26 0.77 -40.57
CA ALA A 962 62.58 0.61 -41.16
C ALA A 962 63.66 0.72 -40.07
#